data_AF-A0AAU2ZIC3-F1
#
_entry.id   AF-A0AAU2ZIC3-F1
#
_cell.length_a   1.000
_cell.length_b   1.000
_cell.length_c   1.000
_cell.angle_alpha   90.00
_cell.angle_beta   90.00
_cell.angle_gamma   90.00
#
_symmetry.space_group_name_H-M   'P 1'
#
loop_
_entity.id
_entity.type
_entity.pdbx_description
1 polymer ?
#
loop_
_entity_poly.entity_id
_entity_poly.type
_entity_poly.pdbx_seq_one_letter_code
_entity_poly.pdbx_strand_id
1 'polypeptide(L)'
;MNLNRRTVLLAGAGAAAGLVPGLSGTAVAAARDLQPYASYWYPDSLPAGTPGTGITWRSLKTWSAASDADLAFNASSVPLAARFTPTPANTTARSGQARIQSLVSFGPTASNPSQGAATADYYALTHWSYVDELIFWGGSSGEGLILAPNAPIVDAAHRHGVPVLGNIFLPPVAYGGQLQWTRDLVQKDAAGHYPLAAQLVAVAEAYGFDGWFVNPETSGGNAALATDMLGFLKELEALGTAKGQRVTWYDSMTVGGSVSWQGALNSQNQTFFQSADSMFIDFRWSQSTLASSGTLAQQLGRSRYELWAGVDVEASGTSKVVNWNAIVPTTAAHVTSIGFYRPEWTRNHLPASRTPGDFHASDDLFWTGATLDPSKPNTTASWRAPAVSVADRSTVTSVPFATVFNTGHGLKWYENGAATSGAAWNHLGLQDRLPSRRWVVRTTGQRPAVTFDFADAWRGGSSLLVDGALDAPATLDLYSTRLPLGADTVVELTHRADSGGVQVELAVATAEPGTAGGAPPYAYYPVSTGNGWTTSTVRLTGLSGEIRALGVRLTATSGPVRWRLGGLAVRDAVVTPAAPTGLRVTDADGGSLRFAWDGAPGPVRHYELYRTFPDGTRRFLGGTCQNAFYVGGLVPEQGETAARFELRSVGELFTVSTASTTTHTW
;
A
#
# COMPACT_ATOMS: atom_id res chain seq x y z
N MET A 1 -21.08 -23.48 -5.09
CA MET A 1 -21.64 -24.05 -6.33
C MET A 1 -21.67 -22.92 -7.36
N ASN A 2 -20.97 -23.11 -8.47
CA ASN A 2 -20.69 -22.10 -9.50
C ASN A 2 -21.96 -21.48 -10.08
N LEU A 3 -21.97 -20.15 -10.26
CA LEU A 3 -22.89 -19.49 -11.19
C LEU A 3 -22.11 -18.55 -12.10
N ASN A 4 -22.08 -18.93 -13.37
CA ASN A 4 -21.60 -18.20 -14.52
C ASN A 4 -22.83 -17.96 -15.41
N ARG A 5 -23.10 -16.73 -15.88
CA ARG A 5 -24.08 -16.35 -16.94
C ARG A 5 -23.93 -14.84 -17.20
N ARG A 6 -23.32 -14.36 -18.30
CA ARG A 6 -23.82 -14.24 -19.69
C ARG A 6 -25.22 -13.61 -19.84
N THR A 7 -25.22 -12.39 -20.40
CA THR A 7 -26.14 -11.81 -21.39
C THR A 7 -27.57 -11.44 -20.97
N VAL A 8 -27.88 -10.13 -21.02
CA VAL A 8 -29.20 -9.62 -21.44
C VAL A 8 -29.00 -8.38 -22.31
N LEU A 9 -29.41 -8.46 -23.58
CA LEU A 9 -29.56 -7.35 -24.53
C LEU A 9 -30.94 -7.50 -25.20
N LEU A 10 -31.71 -6.41 -25.17
CA LEU A 10 -32.84 -5.98 -26.03
C LEU A 10 -34.15 -6.80 -26.08
N ALA A 11 -35.26 -6.16 -25.68
CA ALA A 11 -36.36 -5.78 -26.59
C ALA A 11 -37.46 -4.98 -25.84
N GLY A 12 -37.98 -3.92 -26.48
CA GLY A 12 -39.19 -3.24 -25.99
C GLY A 12 -39.41 -1.84 -26.57
N ALA A 13 -39.56 -1.72 -27.89
CA ALA A 13 -40.18 -0.55 -28.51
C ALA A 13 -41.71 -0.75 -28.57
N GLY A 14 -42.47 0.21 -28.06
CA GLY A 14 -43.94 0.23 -28.14
C GLY A 14 -44.47 1.57 -27.66
N ALA A 15 -44.76 2.47 -28.59
CA ALA A 15 -45.27 3.81 -28.35
C ALA A 15 -46.75 3.81 -27.93
N ALA A 16 -47.09 4.66 -26.95
CA ALA A 16 -48.41 5.25 -26.81
C ALA A 16 -48.25 6.68 -26.28
N ALA A 17 -48.53 7.66 -27.14
CA ALA A 17 -48.51 9.07 -26.84
C ALA A 17 -49.75 9.45 -26.00
N GLY A 18 -49.52 9.95 -24.79
CA GLY A 18 -50.52 10.64 -23.97
C GLY A 18 -50.00 12.04 -23.63
N LEU A 19 -50.60 13.06 -24.22
CA LEU A 19 -50.34 14.47 -23.93
C LEU A 19 -50.79 14.81 -22.51
N VAL A 20 -49.85 15.09 -21.62
CA VAL A 20 -50.11 15.70 -20.30
C VAL A 20 -49.43 17.09 -20.31
N PRO A 21 -50.08 18.17 -19.83
CA PRO A 21 -49.50 19.51 -19.88
C PRO A 21 -48.26 19.59 -18.99
N GLY A 22 -47.17 20.11 -19.54
CA GLY A 22 -45.89 20.28 -18.86
C GLY A 22 -46.00 21.22 -17.68
N LEU A 23 -45.83 20.69 -16.47
CA LEU A 23 -45.35 21.47 -15.35
C LEU A 23 -43.86 21.75 -15.62
N SER A 24 -43.52 23.02 -15.73
CA SER A 24 -42.15 23.52 -15.84
C SER A 24 -41.38 23.15 -14.57
N GLY A 25 -40.88 21.92 -14.52
CA GLY A 25 -39.88 21.54 -13.54
C GLY A 25 -38.62 22.33 -13.83
N THR A 26 -38.26 23.24 -12.94
CA THR A 26 -36.91 23.78 -12.89
C THR A 26 -35.96 22.58 -12.82
N ALA A 27 -35.22 22.33 -13.90
CA ALA A 27 -34.18 21.32 -13.90
C ALA A 27 -33.18 21.71 -12.80
N VAL A 28 -33.23 20.99 -11.68
CA VAL A 28 -32.18 21.06 -10.67
C VAL A 28 -30.91 20.63 -11.39
N ALA A 29 -29.93 21.53 -11.51
CA ALA A 29 -28.65 21.19 -12.09
C ALA A 29 -28.12 19.93 -11.37
N ALA A 30 -27.72 18.92 -12.13
CA ALA A 30 -27.14 17.72 -11.54
C ALA A 30 -25.91 18.14 -10.72
N ALA A 31 -25.82 17.68 -9.47
CA ALA A 31 -24.67 17.93 -8.62
C ALA A 31 -23.39 17.50 -9.33
N ARG A 32 -22.38 18.37 -9.33
CA ARG A 32 -21.05 18.11 -9.86
C ARG A 32 -20.37 17.06 -9.00
N ASP A 33 -19.75 16.07 -9.64
CA ASP A 33 -18.89 15.13 -8.93
C ASP A 33 -17.57 15.82 -8.59
N LEU A 34 -17.41 16.15 -7.32
CA LEU A 34 -16.19 16.76 -6.78
C LEU A 34 -15.21 15.73 -6.23
N GLN A 35 -15.52 14.43 -6.23
CA GLN A 35 -14.59 13.41 -5.74
C GLN A 35 -13.35 13.34 -6.64
N PRO A 36 -12.13 13.55 -6.10
CA PRO A 36 -10.91 13.28 -6.85
C PRO A 36 -10.68 11.77 -6.95
N TYR A 37 -10.20 11.33 -8.11
CA TYR A 37 -9.89 9.93 -8.41
C TYR A 37 -8.45 9.75 -8.88
N ALA A 38 -7.95 8.51 -8.75
CA ALA A 38 -6.69 8.09 -9.38
C ALA A 38 -6.73 8.41 -10.88
N SER A 39 -5.64 8.97 -11.40
CA SER A 39 -5.61 9.49 -12.76
C SER A 39 -5.28 8.39 -13.76
N TYR A 40 -6.03 8.38 -14.87
CA TYR A 40 -5.84 7.44 -15.95
C TYR A 40 -5.99 8.11 -17.32
N TRP A 41 -5.35 7.52 -18.33
CA TRP A 41 -5.29 8.08 -19.68
C TRP A 41 -5.25 7.01 -20.76
N TYR A 42 -5.62 7.40 -21.98
CA TYR A 42 -5.17 6.76 -23.21
C TYR A 42 -3.87 7.42 -23.68
N PRO A 43 -3.01 6.74 -24.46
CA PRO A 43 -1.80 7.35 -25.00
C PRO A 43 -2.08 8.62 -25.81
N ASP A 44 -2.96 8.51 -26.83
CA ASP A 44 -3.48 9.67 -27.57
C ASP A 44 -4.92 9.45 -28.08
N SER A 45 -5.12 8.49 -29.00
CA SER A 45 -6.44 8.22 -29.57
C SER A 45 -7.42 7.69 -28.51
N LEU A 46 -8.63 8.26 -28.48
CA LEU A 46 -9.70 7.84 -27.58
C LEU A 46 -10.57 6.75 -28.22
N PRO A 47 -11.26 5.92 -27.42
CA PRO A 47 -12.25 4.99 -27.95
C PRO A 47 -13.38 5.72 -28.70
N ALA A 48 -14.07 4.99 -29.57
CA ALA A 48 -15.26 5.50 -30.24
C ALA A 48 -16.47 5.52 -29.29
N GLY A 49 -17.34 6.53 -29.43
CA GLY A 49 -18.57 6.66 -28.66
C GLY A 49 -18.43 7.61 -27.47
N THR A 50 -19.18 7.31 -26.40
CA THR A 50 -19.21 8.12 -25.17
C THR A 50 -18.73 7.25 -24.02
N PRO A 51 -17.91 7.78 -23.09
CA PRO A 51 -17.53 7.04 -21.89
C PRO A 51 -18.74 6.61 -21.08
N GLY A 52 -18.61 5.49 -20.37
CA GLY A 52 -19.62 5.05 -19.40
C GLY A 52 -19.73 6.02 -18.21
N THR A 53 -20.78 5.87 -17.41
CA THR A 53 -20.99 6.68 -16.21
C THR A 53 -19.78 6.61 -15.26
N GLY A 54 -19.27 7.76 -14.82
CA GLY A 54 -18.09 7.86 -13.95
C GLY A 54 -16.74 7.71 -14.67
N ILE A 55 -16.74 7.54 -16.00
CA ILE A 55 -15.52 7.43 -16.79
C ILE A 55 -15.27 8.75 -17.54
N THR A 56 -14.02 9.19 -17.54
CA THR A 56 -13.56 10.34 -18.33
C THR A 56 -12.39 9.92 -19.20
N TRP A 57 -12.57 9.93 -20.51
CA TRP A 57 -11.47 9.66 -21.44
C TRP A 57 -10.58 10.89 -21.61
N ARG A 58 -9.27 10.70 -21.44
CA ARG A 58 -8.25 11.75 -21.54
C ARG A 58 -7.04 11.22 -22.30
N SER A 59 -6.42 12.07 -23.12
CA SER A 59 -5.14 11.78 -23.77
C SER A 59 -3.99 12.15 -22.81
N LEU A 60 -3.02 11.25 -22.66
CA LEU A 60 -1.82 11.52 -21.88
C LEU A 60 -0.98 12.63 -22.53
N LYS A 61 -0.99 12.69 -23.86
CA LYS A 61 -0.27 13.70 -24.66
C LYS A 61 -0.65 15.14 -24.31
N THR A 62 -1.88 15.36 -23.85
CA THR A 62 -2.37 16.70 -23.46
C THR A 62 -2.32 16.94 -21.96
N TRP A 63 -1.84 15.97 -21.15
CA TRP A 63 -1.72 16.17 -19.72
C TRP A 63 -0.67 17.25 -19.39
N SER A 64 -0.91 18.00 -18.32
CA SER A 64 0.11 18.85 -17.70
C SER A 64 -0.22 19.00 -16.23
N ALA A 65 0.79 19.11 -15.38
CA ALA A 65 0.61 19.30 -13.94
C ALA A 65 -0.22 20.56 -13.62
N ALA A 66 -0.06 21.64 -14.41
CA ALA A 66 -0.77 22.90 -14.19
C ALA A 66 -2.29 22.81 -14.47
N SER A 67 -2.70 21.90 -15.36
CA SER A 67 -4.12 21.70 -15.73
C SER A 67 -4.81 20.58 -14.95
N ASP A 68 -4.08 19.86 -14.11
CA ASP A 68 -4.61 18.72 -13.37
C ASP A 68 -5.23 19.17 -12.04
N ALA A 69 -6.56 19.27 -12.03
CA ALA A 69 -7.33 19.70 -10.87
C ALA A 69 -7.28 18.72 -9.68
N ASP A 70 -6.89 17.46 -9.92
CA ASP A 70 -6.84 16.41 -8.89
C ASP A 70 -5.41 16.13 -8.41
N LEU A 71 -4.39 16.74 -9.03
CA LEU A 71 -2.97 16.52 -8.70
C LEU A 71 -2.68 16.73 -7.21
N ALA A 72 -3.21 17.78 -6.59
CA ALA A 72 -2.98 18.07 -5.16
C ALA A 72 -3.51 16.98 -4.22
N PHE A 73 -4.46 16.16 -4.68
CA PHE A 73 -5.04 15.03 -3.95
C PHE A 73 -4.32 13.71 -4.26
N ASN A 74 -3.67 13.62 -5.43
CA ASN A 74 -3.01 12.42 -5.95
C ASN A 74 -1.49 12.41 -5.80
N ALA A 75 -0.85 13.55 -5.48
CA ALA A 75 0.59 13.63 -5.32
C ALA A 75 1.05 13.12 -3.94
N SER A 76 1.90 12.09 -3.92
CA SER A 76 2.54 11.59 -2.70
C SER A 76 3.45 12.66 -2.09
N SER A 77 3.51 12.70 -0.75
CA SER A 77 4.38 13.61 -0.01
C SER A 77 5.39 12.90 0.88
N VAL A 78 5.32 11.56 0.95
CA VAL A 78 6.24 10.75 1.74
C VAL A 78 7.40 10.30 0.85
N PRO A 79 8.66 10.62 1.18
CA PRO A 79 9.81 10.15 0.42
C PRO A 79 10.05 8.64 0.64
N LEU A 80 10.58 7.97 -0.38
CA LEU A 80 10.98 6.56 -0.33
C LEU A 80 12.03 6.33 0.77
N ALA A 81 11.67 5.59 1.82
CA ALA A 81 12.54 5.34 2.96
C ALA A 81 13.64 4.31 2.63
N ALA A 82 14.85 4.55 3.15
CA ALA A 82 15.92 3.55 3.12
C ALA A 82 15.57 2.34 3.98
N ARG A 83 15.98 1.15 3.52
CA ARG A 83 15.74 -0.14 4.21
C ARG A 83 17.03 -0.79 4.64
N PHE A 84 16.96 -1.57 5.72
CA PHE A 84 17.97 -2.55 6.08
C PHE A 84 17.35 -3.95 6.27
N THR A 85 18.20 -4.97 6.16
CA THR A 85 17.82 -6.37 6.39
C THR A 85 18.43 -6.85 7.71
N PRO A 86 17.63 -7.11 8.77
CA PRO A 86 18.11 -7.74 9.99
C PRO A 86 18.48 -9.22 9.78
N THR A 87 19.11 -9.85 10.77
CA THR A 87 19.29 -11.31 10.84
C THR A 87 17.98 -12.01 10.51
N PRO A 88 17.92 -12.90 9.50
CA PRO A 88 16.66 -13.48 9.01
C PRO A 88 15.81 -14.13 10.10
N ALA A 89 14.49 -14.01 9.96
CA ALA A 89 13.54 -14.58 10.90
C ALA A 89 13.70 -16.09 11.06
N ASN A 90 14.16 -16.83 10.04
CA ASN A 90 14.37 -18.27 10.06
C ASN A 90 15.51 -18.67 9.10
N THR A 91 15.92 -19.94 9.15
CA THR A 91 17.07 -20.46 8.39
C THR A 91 16.81 -20.68 6.89
N THR A 92 15.54 -20.68 6.45
CA THR A 92 15.20 -20.82 5.02
C THR A 92 15.09 -19.46 4.31
N ALA A 93 14.79 -18.40 5.04
CA ALA A 93 14.74 -17.04 4.52
C ALA A 93 16.14 -16.55 4.14
N ARG A 94 16.28 -16.03 2.90
CA ARG A 94 17.57 -15.59 2.34
C ARG A 94 17.61 -14.08 2.19
N SER A 95 18.70 -13.47 2.66
CA SER A 95 19.06 -12.08 2.38
C SER A 95 19.82 -11.98 1.05
N GLY A 96 19.57 -10.92 0.29
CA GLY A 96 20.31 -10.63 -0.95
C GLY A 96 20.06 -11.59 -2.12
N GLN A 97 19.00 -12.41 -2.05
CA GLN A 97 18.60 -13.31 -3.14
C GLN A 97 17.27 -12.84 -3.76
N ALA A 98 16.36 -13.78 -4.08
CA ALA A 98 15.03 -13.48 -4.63
C ALA A 98 14.36 -12.32 -3.90
N ARG A 99 13.70 -11.49 -4.70
CA ARG A 99 12.89 -10.36 -4.28
C ARG A 99 11.40 -10.70 -4.50
N ILE A 100 10.50 -9.84 -4.02
CA ILE A 100 9.06 -9.98 -4.28
C ILE A 100 8.48 -8.74 -4.95
N GLN A 101 7.90 -8.90 -6.13
CA GLN A 101 7.05 -7.90 -6.75
C GLN A 101 5.58 -8.26 -6.54
N SER A 102 4.74 -7.26 -6.30
CA SER A 102 3.31 -7.43 -6.02
C SER A 102 2.48 -6.57 -6.98
N LEU A 103 1.67 -7.18 -7.84
CA LEU A 103 0.74 -6.49 -8.75
C LEU A 103 -0.65 -6.47 -8.11
N VAL A 104 -1.09 -5.31 -7.63
CA VAL A 104 -2.28 -5.18 -6.78
C VAL A 104 -3.31 -4.27 -7.40
N SER A 105 -4.55 -4.75 -7.52
CA SER A 105 -5.68 -3.88 -7.86
C SER A 105 -6.32 -3.35 -6.58
N PHE A 106 -6.00 -2.11 -6.22
CA PHE A 106 -6.58 -1.44 -5.04
C PHE A 106 -8.01 -0.95 -5.26
N GLY A 107 -8.45 -0.91 -6.52
CA GLY A 107 -9.77 -0.48 -6.95
C GLY A 107 -9.89 -0.56 -8.47
N PRO A 108 -11.06 -0.20 -9.03
CA PRO A 108 -11.24 -0.06 -10.48
C PRO A 108 -10.29 0.98 -11.10
N THR A 109 -10.14 1.01 -12.43
CA THR A 109 -9.30 2.03 -13.08
C THR A 109 -9.94 3.41 -12.95
N ALA A 110 -11.21 3.49 -13.35
CA ALA A 110 -12.05 4.65 -13.12
C ALA A 110 -12.67 4.58 -11.72
N SER A 111 -13.01 5.72 -11.14
CA SER A 111 -13.71 5.81 -9.86
C SER A 111 -12.95 5.24 -8.65
N ASN A 112 -11.63 5.07 -8.72
CA ASN A 112 -10.78 4.73 -7.57
C ASN A 112 -10.41 6.01 -6.82
N PRO A 113 -10.96 6.26 -5.60
CA PRO A 113 -10.76 7.52 -4.91
C PRO A 113 -9.29 7.85 -4.65
N SER A 114 -8.91 9.11 -4.84
CA SER A 114 -7.54 9.56 -4.62
C SER A 114 -7.06 9.35 -3.18
N GLN A 115 -7.96 9.48 -2.19
CA GLN A 115 -7.60 9.55 -0.77
C GLN A 115 -8.42 8.59 0.09
N GLY A 116 -8.63 7.37 -0.42
CA GLY A 116 -9.39 6.33 0.27
C GLY A 116 -10.90 6.62 0.32
N ALA A 117 -11.63 5.89 1.16
CA ALA A 117 -13.10 5.91 1.18
C ALA A 117 -13.70 5.66 2.56
N ALA A 118 -15.00 5.91 2.70
CA ALA A 118 -15.79 5.69 3.92
C ALA A 118 -16.17 4.20 4.13
N THR A 119 -15.17 3.31 4.06
CA THR A 119 -15.33 1.87 4.33
C THR A 119 -14.05 1.31 4.94
N ALA A 120 -14.18 0.33 5.83
CA ALA A 120 -13.06 -0.44 6.38
C ALA A 120 -12.79 -1.74 5.61
N ASP A 121 -13.66 -2.13 4.67
CA ASP A 121 -13.43 -3.30 3.83
C ASP A 121 -12.49 -2.93 2.68
N TYR A 122 -11.18 -2.92 2.97
CA TYR A 122 -10.15 -2.47 2.04
C TYR A 122 -8.91 -3.37 2.11
N TYR A 123 -8.16 -3.49 1.00
CA TYR A 123 -6.89 -4.22 0.97
C TYR A 123 -5.79 -3.36 1.59
N ALA A 124 -5.81 -3.25 2.91
CA ALA A 124 -4.82 -2.51 3.67
C ALA A 124 -3.57 -3.39 3.89
N LEU A 125 -2.76 -3.59 2.85
CA LEU A 125 -1.52 -4.38 2.90
C LEU A 125 -0.63 -3.95 4.07
N THR A 126 -0.13 -4.91 4.85
CA THR A 126 0.72 -4.67 6.03
C THR A 126 2.07 -5.40 5.96
N HIS A 127 2.30 -6.23 4.93
CA HIS A 127 3.47 -7.11 4.79
C HIS A 127 4.59 -6.49 3.92
N TRP A 128 4.73 -5.16 3.98
CA TRP A 128 5.73 -4.40 3.20
C TRP A 128 7.17 -4.84 3.42
N SER A 129 7.47 -5.43 4.58
CA SER A 129 8.80 -5.96 4.91
C SER A 129 9.31 -7.01 3.93
N TYR A 130 8.41 -7.71 3.21
CA TYR A 130 8.76 -8.71 2.21
C TYR A 130 8.68 -8.20 0.77
N VAL A 131 7.98 -7.09 0.53
CA VAL A 131 7.75 -6.56 -0.82
C VAL A 131 8.95 -5.72 -1.25
N ASP A 132 9.45 -5.96 -2.45
CA ASP A 132 10.55 -5.21 -3.07
C ASP A 132 10.06 -4.16 -4.07
N GLU A 133 8.93 -4.40 -4.73
CA GLU A 133 8.33 -3.49 -5.71
C GLU A 133 6.81 -3.72 -5.77
N LEU A 134 6.04 -2.64 -5.77
CA LEU A 134 4.60 -2.68 -5.91
C LEU A 134 4.21 -2.14 -7.28
N ILE A 135 3.33 -2.85 -7.99
CA ILE A 135 2.70 -2.36 -9.21
C ILE A 135 1.25 -2.02 -8.87
N PHE A 136 0.87 -0.77 -9.10
CA PHE A 136 -0.51 -0.32 -8.95
C PHE A 136 -1.32 -0.79 -10.16
N TRP A 137 -1.90 -1.99 -10.04
CA TRP A 137 -2.50 -2.70 -11.15
C TRP A 137 -3.90 -2.17 -11.49
N GLY A 138 -4.10 -1.90 -12.78
CA GLY A 138 -5.37 -1.50 -13.35
C GLY A 138 -5.19 -1.13 -14.82
N GLY A 139 -6.17 -0.46 -15.40
CA GLY A 139 -6.23 -0.18 -16.83
C GLY A 139 -7.19 -1.14 -17.54
N SER A 140 -8.00 -0.59 -18.43
CA SER A 140 -8.92 -1.35 -19.28
C SER A 140 -9.23 -0.58 -20.55
N SER A 141 -9.64 -1.28 -21.60
CA SER A 141 -9.97 -0.68 -22.90
C SER A 141 -11.14 0.30 -22.83
N GLY A 142 -12.03 0.18 -21.84
CA GLY A 142 -13.20 1.04 -21.65
C GLY A 142 -12.98 2.25 -20.75
N GLU A 143 -11.96 2.22 -19.89
CA GLU A 143 -11.67 3.28 -18.91
C GLU A 143 -10.46 4.11 -19.33
N GLY A 144 -9.30 3.46 -19.48
CA GLY A 144 -7.99 4.06 -19.73
C GLY A 144 -6.88 3.03 -19.60
N LEU A 145 -5.77 3.23 -20.28
CA LEU A 145 -4.69 2.24 -20.43
C LEU A 145 -3.48 2.52 -19.55
N ILE A 146 -3.29 3.78 -19.19
CA ILE A 146 -2.17 4.27 -18.40
C ILE A 146 -2.75 4.74 -17.08
N LEU A 147 -2.33 4.14 -15.96
CA LEU A 147 -2.89 4.40 -14.64
C LEU A 147 -1.78 4.81 -13.68
N ALA A 148 -1.89 6.00 -13.11
CA ALA A 148 -1.03 6.45 -12.02
C ALA A 148 -1.55 5.93 -10.67
N PRO A 149 -0.67 5.57 -9.72
CA PRO A 149 -1.07 5.22 -8.36
C PRO A 149 -1.67 6.44 -7.64
N ASN A 150 -2.59 6.18 -6.70
CA ASN A 150 -3.06 7.23 -5.81
C ASN A 150 -2.06 7.47 -4.66
N ALA A 151 -2.01 8.70 -4.15
CA ALA A 151 -1.03 9.10 -3.13
C ALA A 151 -1.01 8.22 -1.87
N PRO A 152 -2.14 7.78 -1.29
CA PRO A 152 -2.13 6.97 -0.06
C PRO A 152 -1.38 5.65 -0.22
N ILE A 153 -1.41 5.02 -1.40
CA ILE A 153 -0.63 3.79 -1.65
C ILE A 153 0.86 4.10 -1.69
N VAL A 154 1.25 5.13 -2.45
CA VAL A 154 2.64 5.55 -2.57
C VAL A 154 3.18 5.96 -1.20
N ASP A 155 2.43 6.75 -0.44
CA ASP A 155 2.81 7.21 0.89
C ASP A 155 3.08 6.03 1.85
N ALA A 156 2.21 5.03 1.84
CA ALA A 156 2.37 3.83 2.66
C ALA A 156 3.58 3.00 2.23
N ALA A 157 3.72 2.75 0.93
CA ALA A 157 4.82 1.97 0.38
C ALA A 157 6.18 2.67 0.63
N HIS A 158 6.26 3.98 0.39
CA HIS A 158 7.45 4.80 0.63
C HIS A 158 7.86 4.84 2.09
N ARG A 159 6.91 4.96 3.03
CA ARG A 159 7.18 4.86 4.47
C ARG A 159 7.86 3.53 4.86
N HIS A 160 7.57 2.49 4.09
CA HIS A 160 8.15 1.15 4.22
C HIS A 160 9.29 0.86 3.24
N GLY A 161 9.73 1.85 2.44
CA GLY A 161 10.85 1.73 1.52
C GLY A 161 10.59 0.86 0.30
N VAL A 162 9.33 0.76 -0.13
CA VAL A 162 8.91 0.00 -1.30
C VAL A 162 8.58 0.98 -2.44
N PRO A 163 9.28 0.91 -3.59
CA PRO A 163 8.91 1.69 -4.76
C PRO A 163 7.58 1.21 -5.37
N VAL A 164 6.81 2.15 -5.91
CA VAL A 164 5.51 1.94 -6.55
C VAL A 164 5.58 2.35 -8.01
N LEU A 165 5.25 1.41 -8.90
CA LEU A 165 5.12 1.71 -10.33
C LEU A 165 3.64 1.88 -10.70
N GLY A 166 3.36 2.86 -11.54
CA GLY A 166 2.12 2.94 -12.30
C GLY A 166 2.05 1.84 -13.36
N ASN A 167 0.91 1.72 -14.03
CA ASN A 167 0.68 0.66 -15.03
C ASN A 167 0.42 1.23 -16.42
N ILE A 168 1.07 0.65 -17.42
CA ILE A 168 0.80 0.86 -18.85
C ILE A 168 0.30 -0.47 -19.39
N PHE A 169 -1.01 -0.62 -19.51
CA PHE A 169 -1.64 -1.85 -19.98
C PHE A 169 -2.25 -1.65 -21.36
N LEU A 170 -1.65 -2.27 -22.38
CA LEU A 170 -2.23 -2.36 -23.72
C LEU A 170 -2.99 -3.68 -23.82
N PRO A 171 -4.33 -3.69 -23.74
CA PRO A 171 -5.07 -4.92 -23.48
C PRO A 171 -5.01 -5.91 -24.66
N PRO A 172 -5.28 -7.21 -24.43
CA PRO A 172 -5.53 -8.14 -25.51
C PRO A 172 -6.71 -7.69 -26.39
N VAL A 173 -6.67 -8.03 -27.67
CA VAL A 173 -7.77 -7.76 -28.63
C VAL A 173 -9.11 -8.34 -28.13
N ALA A 174 -9.07 -9.51 -27.49
CA ALA A 174 -10.25 -10.17 -26.90
C ALA A 174 -10.93 -9.33 -25.80
N TYR A 175 -10.21 -8.39 -25.20
CA TYR A 175 -10.71 -7.46 -24.17
C TYR A 175 -10.76 -6.02 -24.69
N GLY A 176 -10.92 -5.83 -26.01
CA GLY A 176 -11.09 -4.52 -26.63
C GLY A 176 -9.78 -3.77 -26.89
N GLY A 177 -8.64 -4.43 -26.78
CA GLY A 177 -7.34 -3.85 -27.15
C GLY A 177 -7.28 -3.43 -28.61
N GLN A 178 -6.78 -2.22 -28.87
CA GLN A 178 -6.62 -1.67 -30.21
C GLN A 178 -5.14 -1.38 -30.48
N LEU A 179 -4.62 -1.93 -31.58
CA LEU A 179 -3.21 -1.76 -31.95
C LEU A 179 -2.84 -0.29 -32.20
N GLN A 180 -3.82 0.56 -32.51
CA GLN A 180 -3.62 2.00 -32.64
C GLN A 180 -3.06 2.61 -31.34
N TRP A 181 -3.51 2.18 -30.17
CA TRP A 181 -2.99 2.71 -28.90
C TRP A 181 -1.52 2.34 -28.67
N THR A 182 -1.09 1.17 -29.13
CA THR A 182 0.33 0.80 -29.13
C THR A 182 1.14 1.72 -30.03
N ARG A 183 0.61 2.07 -31.21
CA ARG A 183 1.27 2.99 -32.15
C ARG A 183 1.35 4.42 -31.61
N ASP A 184 0.27 4.88 -30.96
CA ASP A 184 0.23 6.20 -30.34
C ASP A 184 1.27 6.29 -29.22
N LEU A 185 1.37 5.25 -28.38
CA LEU A 185 2.35 5.20 -27.28
C LEU A 185 3.79 5.37 -27.77
N VAL A 186 4.13 4.74 -28.88
CA VAL A 186 5.49 4.71 -29.44
C VAL A 186 5.69 5.70 -30.58
N GLN A 187 4.79 6.68 -30.73
CA GLN A 187 4.91 7.67 -31.79
C GLN A 187 6.17 8.52 -31.57
N LYS A 188 6.95 8.71 -32.64
CA LYS A 188 8.11 9.59 -32.65
C LYS A 188 7.74 11.00 -33.08
N ASP A 189 8.44 12.00 -32.55
CA ASP A 189 8.41 13.36 -33.06
C ASP A 189 9.34 13.54 -34.29
N ALA A 190 9.43 14.76 -34.81
CA ALA A 190 10.29 15.08 -35.96
C ALA A 190 11.80 14.95 -35.67
N ALA A 191 12.20 14.96 -34.40
CA ALA A 191 13.58 14.77 -33.96
C ALA A 191 13.90 13.28 -33.69
N GLY A 192 12.89 12.41 -33.73
CA GLY A 192 13.03 10.97 -33.49
C GLY A 192 12.90 10.56 -32.03
N HIS A 193 12.51 11.48 -31.13
CA HIS A 193 12.24 11.20 -29.72
C HIS A 193 10.84 10.63 -29.53
N TYR A 194 10.58 10.00 -28.38
CA TYR A 194 9.29 9.44 -27.99
C TYR A 194 8.60 10.34 -26.95
N PRO A 195 7.73 11.30 -27.34
CA PRO A 195 7.22 12.32 -26.43
C PRO A 195 6.44 11.75 -25.23
N LEU A 196 5.75 10.62 -25.42
CA LEU A 196 5.02 9.98 -24.33
C LEU A 196 5.95 9.32 -23.30
N ALA A 197 7.19 8.99 -23.64
CA ALA A 197 8.18 8.57 -22.64
C ALA A 197 8.50 9.74 -21.67
N ALA A 198 8.78 10.93 -22.21
CA ALA A 198 8.99 12.13 -21.40
C ALA A 198 7.76 12.50 -20.57
N GLN A 199 6.56 12.33 -21.13
CA GLN A 199 5.29 12.60 -20.46
C GLN A 199 5.05 11.67 -19.26
N LEU A 200 5.35 10.38 -19.42
CA LEU A 200 5.26 9.38 -18.35
C LEU A 200 6.23 9.69 -17.20
N VAL A 201 7.45 10.14 -17.52
CA VAL A 201 8.43 10.59 -16.51
C VAL A 201 7.94 11.82 -15.77
N ALA A 202 7.35 12.79 -16.48
CA ALA A 202 6.80 14.00 -15.89
C ALA A 202 5.61 13.72 -14.96
N VAL A 203 4.73 12.76 -15.31
CA VAL A 203 3.64 12.31 -14.44
C VAL A 203 4.19 11.68 -13.16
N ALA A 204 5.13 10.74 -13.29
CA ALA A 204 5.73 10.08 -12.13
C ALA A 204 6.44 11.08 -11.20
N GLU A 205 7.14 12.07 -11.75
CA GLU A 205 7.77 13.15 -10.98
C GLU A 205 6.73 14.04 -10.27
N ALA A 206 5.66 14.45 -10.96
CA ALA A 206 4.64 15.33 -10.38
C ALA A 206 3.79 14.65 -9.30
N TYR A 207 3.51 13.36 -9.46
CA TYR A 207 2.72 12.56 -8.52
C TYR A 207 3.60 11.93 -7.42
N GLY A 208 4.91 11.87 -7.61
CA GLY A 208 5.86 11.36 -6.62
C GLY A 208 5.91 9.84 -6.51
N PHE A 209 5.77 9.09 -7.62
CA PHE A 209 5.94 7.63 -7.66
C PHE A 209 7.11 7.22 -8.57
N ASP A 210 7.49 5.94 -8.55
CA ASP A 210 8.83 5.50 -8.95
C ASP A 210 8.95 4.96 -10.37
N GLY A 211 7.97 5.19 -11.26
CA GLY A 211 8.04 4.80 -12.66
C GLY A 211 6.93 3.82 -13.09
N TRP A 212 7.21 2.92 -14.04
CA TRP A 212 6.15 2.28 -14.85
C TRP A 212 6.36 0.79 -15.13
N PHE A 213 5.27 0.03 -14.98
CA PHE A 213 5.13 -1.33 -15.51
C PHE A 213 4.57 -1.28 -16.92
N VAL A 214 5.28 -1.87 -17.89
CA VAL A 214 4.91 -1.87 -19.31
C VAL A 214 4.37 -3.26 -19.68
N ASN A 215 3.07 -3.34 -19.94
CA ASN A 215 2.39 -4.57 -20.34
C ASN A 215 1.73 -4.47 -21.73
N PRO A 216 2.48 -4.79 -22.81
CA PRO A 216 1.96 -4.76 -24.17
C PRO A 216 1.34 -6.10 -24.61
N GLU A 217 0.03 -6.29 -24.42
CA GLU A 217 -0.67 -7.53 -24.80
C GLU A 217 -1.54 -7.42 -26.08
N THR A 218 -1.50 -6.28 -26.76
CA THR A 218 -2.28 -6.09 -27.98
C THR A 218 -1.64 -6.77 -29.20
N SER A 219 -2.23 -7.88 -29.66
CA SER A 219 -1.81 -8.60 -30.86
C SER A 219 -1.97 -7.79 -32.16
N GLY A 220 -1.27 -8.22 -33.23
CA GLY A 220 -1.33 -7.62 -34.56
C GLY A 220 -0.15 -6.73 -34.91
N GLY A 221 0.82 -6.60 -34.01
CA GLY A 221 2.09 -5.90 -34.26
C GLY A 221 3.01 -6.63 -35.25
N ASN A 222 4.09 -5.95 -35.61
CA ASN A 222 5.14 -6.45 -36.49
C ASN A 222 6.52 -5.99 -36.00
N ALA A 223 7.60 -6.42 -36.66
CA ALA A 223 8.97 -6.11 -36.24
C ALA A 223 9.27 -4.60 -36.21
N ALA A 224 8.62 -3.79 -37.07
CA ALA A 224 8.77 -2.33 -37.05
C ALA A 224 8.17 -1.74 -35.76
N LEU A 225 6.95 -2.16 -35.40
CA LEU A 225 6.32 -1.73 -34.15
C LEU A 225 7.11 -2.21 -32.91
N ALA A 226 7.68 -3.41 -32.95
CA ALA A 226 8.56 -3.90 -31.88
C ALA A 226 9.84 -3.05 -31.74
N THR A 227 10.39 -2.62 -32.88
CA THR A 227 11.55 -1.70 -32.89
C THR A 227 11.18 -0.36 -32.28
N ASP A 228 10.00 0.17 -32.60
CA ASP A 228 9.53 1.42 -32.00
C ASP A 228 9.23 1.27 -30.51
N MET A 229 8.64 0.15 -30.07
CA MET A 229 8.45 -0.17 -28.64
C MET A 229 9.79 -0.26 -27.90
N LEU A 230 10.80 -0.88 -28.49
CA LEU A 230 12.14 -0.94 -27.90
C LEU A 230 12.77 0.46 -27.78
N GLY A 231 12.61 1.31 -28.80
CA GLY A 231 13.09 2.69 -28.75
C GLY A 231 12.39 3.50 -27.66
N PHE A 232 11.06 3.40 -27.58
CA PHE A 232 10.25 4.00 -26.51
C PHE A 232 10.71 3.54 -25.13
N LEU A 233 10.91 2.23 -24.95
CA LEU A 233 11.34 1.65 -23.68
C LEU A 233 12.71 2.18 -23.25
N LYS A 234 13.66 2.29 -24.18
CA LYS A 234 15.00 2.87 -23.92
C LYS A 234 14.93 4.34 -23.54
N GLU A 235 14.08 5.12 -24.21
CA GLU A 235 13.93 6.54 -23.89
C GLU A 235 13.24 6.72 -22.52
N LEU A 236 12.22 5.91 -22.22
CA LEU A 236 11.55 5.91 -20.92
C LEU A 236 12.53 5.54 -19.78
N GLU A 237 13.35 4.51 -19.97
CA GLU A 237 14.38 4.12 -19.00
C GLU A 237 15.42 5.22 -18.83
N ALA A 238 15.99 5.74 -19.93
CA ALA A 238 17.03 6.76 -19.86
C ALA A 238 16.56 8.05 -19.17
N LEU A 239 15.35 8.52 -19.49
CA LEU A 239 14.75 9.71 -18.87
C LEU A 239 14.34 9.43 -17.42
N GLY A 240 13.78 8.25 -17.15
CA GLY A 240 13.34 7.82 -15.83
C GLY A 240 14.50 7.67 -14.85
N THR A 241 15.58 6.99 -15.24
CA THR A 241 16.78 6.80 -14.41
C THR A 241 17.39 8.13 -13.96
N ALA A 242 17.37 9.16 -14.82
CA ALA A 242 17.83 10.51 -14.45
C ALA A 242 16.99 11.17 -13.33
N LYS A 243 15.80 10.65 -13.07
CA LYS A 243 14.86 11.08 -12.02
C LYS A 243 14.72 10.05 -10.88
N GLY A 244 15.50 8.96 -10.91
CA GLY A 244 15.40 7.87 -9.94
C GLY A 244 14.17 6.96 -10.15
N GLN A 245 13.53 7.04 -11.32
CA GLN A 245 12.41 6.19 -11.70
C GLN A 245 12.89 4.89 -12.34
N ARG A 246 11.98 3.91 -12.44
CA ARG A 246 12.26 2.53 -12.83
C ARG A 246 11.22 2.01 -13.82
N VAL A 247 11.63 1.05 -14.64
CA VAL A 247 10.77 0.43 -15.66
C VAL A 247 10.79 -1.09 -15.53
N THR A 248 9.60 -1.69 -15.43
CA THR A 248 9.43 -3.15 -15.45
C THR A 248 8.72 -3.57 -16.72
N TRP A 249 9.30 -4.52 -17.46
CA TRP A 249 8.73 -5.07 -18.69
C TRP A 249 7.98 -6.38 -18.43
N TYR A 250 6.78 -6.56 -19.01
CA TYR A 250 6.08 -7.84 -18.99
C TYR A 250 6.44 -8.71 -20.20
N ASP A 251 6.73 -10.00 -19.98
CA ASP A 251 7.01 -11.01 -21.01
C ASP A 251 5.78 -11.26 -21.89
N SER A 252 5.56 -10.42 -22.91
CA SER A 252 4.44 -10.53 -23.86
C SER A 252 4.85 -10.25 -25.31
N MET A 253 5.07 -8.98 -25.68
CA MET A 253 5.51 -8.61 -27.03
C MET A 253 6.93 -9.12 -27.30
N THR A 254 7.11 -9.82 -28.42
CA THR A 254 8.42 -10.30 -28.87
C THR A 254 9.12 -9.29 -29.78
N VAL A 255 10.41 -9.50 -30.07
CA VAL A 255 11.17 -8.73 -31.06
C VAL A 255 10.57 -8.79 -32.48
N GLY A 256 9.73 -9.81 -32.77
CA GLY A 256 8.97 -9.89 -34.02
C GLY A 256 7.68 -9.07 -34.02
N GLY A 257 7.29 -8.49 -32.88
CA GLY A 257 6.07 -7.69 -32.69
C GLY A 257 4.80 -8.50 -32.45
N SER A 258 4.88 -9.82 -32.48
CA SER A 258 3.79 -10.69 -32.03
C SER A 258 3.74 -10.72 -30.50
N VAL A 259 2.53 -10.80 -29.95
CA VAL A 259 2.32 -11.12 -28.53
C VAL A 259 2.43 -12.62 -28.38
N SER A 260 3.51 -13.06 -27.76
CA SER A 260 3.82 -14.45 -27.49
C SER A 260 4.62 -14.51 -26.20
N TRP A 261 3.92 -14.75 -25.09
CA TRP A 261 4.59 -14.86 -23.82
C TRP A 261 5.41 -16.14 -23.74
N GLN A 262 6.65 -16.02 -23.32
CA GLN A 262 7.63 -17.10 -23.39
C GLN A 262 7.63 -17.97 -22.13
N GLY A 263 7.19 -17.43 -21.00
CA GLY A 263 7.43 -18.05 -19.69
C GLY A 263 8.93 -18.15 -19.39
N ALA A 264 9.75 -17.30 -20.02
CA ALA A 264 11.21 -17.36 -19.98
C ALA A 264 11.84 -16.05 -20.48
N LEU A 265 13.04 -15.73 -20.01
CA LEU A 265 13.96 -14.83 -20.71
C LEU A 265 14.65 -15.62 -21.82
N ASN A 266 14.52 -15.19 -23.07
CA ASN A 266 15.17 -15.82 -24.22
C ASN A 266 15.39 -14.81 -25.38
N SER A 267 15.83 -15.30 -26.55
CA SER A 267 16.12 -14.44 -27.71
C SER A 267 14.93 -13.62 -28.21
N GLN A 268 13.68 -14.01 -27.90
CA GLN A 268 12.47 -13.31 -28.33
C GLN A 268 12.17 -12.06 -27.50
N ASN A 269 12.69 -11.95 -26.27
CA ASN A 269 12.39 -10.84 -25.36
C ASN A 269 13.62 -10.25 -24.65
N GLN A 270 14.83 -10.83 -24.83
CA GLN A 270 16.05 -10.39 -24.13
C GLN A 270 16.37 -8.90 -24.32
N THR A 271 16.07 -8.34 -25.50
CA THR A 271 16.40 -6.94 -25.78
C THR A 271 15.57 -5.97 -24.95
N PHE A 272 14.32 -6.34 -24.62
CA PHE A 272 13.46 -5.58 -23.72
C PHE A 272 13.96 -5.69 -22.27
N PHE A 273 14.38 -6.88 -21.84
CA PHE A 273 15.01 -7.05 -20.51
C PHE A 273 16.31 -6.24 -20.36
N GLN A 274 17.11 -6.11 -21.42
CA GLN A 274 18.32 -5.27 -21.40
C GLN A 274 18.01 -3.76 -21.40
N SER A 275 16.77 -3.37 -21.71
CA SER A 275 16.34 -1.96 -21.83
C SER A 275 15.36 -1.55 -20.72
N ALA A 276 15.27 -2.32 -19.63
CA ALA A 276 14.39 -2.08 -18.49
C ALA A 276 15.08 -2.50 -17.18
N ASP A 277 14.66 -1.96 -16.04
CA ASP A 277 15.18 -2.34 -14.71
C ASP A 277 14.90 -3.79 -14.36
N SER A 278 13.79 -4.35 -14.83
CA SER A 278 13.43 -5.73 -14.52
C SER A 278 12.40 -6.28 -15.50
N MET A 279 12.17 -7.60 -15.46
CA MET A 279 11.19 -8.26 -16.30
C MET A 279 10.29 -9.17 -15.47
N PHE A 280 8.97 -9.04 -15.64
CA PHE A 280 7.99 -10.00 -15.15
C PHE A 280 7.81 -11.11 -16.19
N ILE A 281 8.15 -12.34 -15.81
CA ILE A 281 8.04 -13.53 -16.63
C ILE A 281 6.61 -14.08 -16.52
N ASP A 282 5.98 -14.33 -17.66
CA ASP A 282 4.62 -14.87 -17.74
C ASP A 282 4.47 -16.21 -17.00
N PHE A 283 3.25 -16.50 -16.56
CA PHE A 283 2.90 -17.66 -15.73
C PHE A 283 3.23 -19.04 -16.33
N ARG A 284 3.49 -19.16 -17.64
CA ARG A 284 3.79 -20.42 -18.34
C ARG A 284 5.23 -20.91 -18.22
N TRP A 285 5.95 -20.45 -17.21
CA TRP A 285 7.29 -20.94 -16.92
C TRP A 285 7.29 -22.39 -16.43
N SER A 286 8.47 -22.99 -16.46
CA SER A 286 8.83 -24.32 -15.97
C SER A 286 10.15 -24.24 -15.22
N GLN A 287 10.53 -25.30 -14.50
CA GLN A 287 11.81 -25.34 -13.80
C GLN A 287 13.02 -25.14 -14.75
N SER A 288 12.99 -25.74 -15.94
CA SER A 288 14.07 -25.60 -16.91
C SER A 288 14.13 -24.20 -17.52
N THR A 289 12.99 -23.60 -17.84
CA THR A 289 12.93 -22.26 -18.44
C THR A 289 13.34 -21.17 -17.46
N LEU A 290 12.98 -21.28 -16.17
CA LEU A 290 13.48 -20.34 -15.15
C LEU A 290 14.98 -20.49 -14.92
N ALA A 291 15.51 -21.72 -14.89
CA ALA A 291 16.94 -21.96 -14.75
C ALA A 291 17.74 -21.40 -15.94
N SER A 292 17.26 -21.60 -17.17
CA SER A 292 17.89 -21.01 -18.36
C SER A 292 17.77 -19.48 -18.35
N SER A 293 16.65 -18.93 -17.88
CA SER A 293 16.45 -17.48 -17.76
C SER A 293 17.44 -16.86 -16.79
N GLY A 294 17.60 -17.45 -15.60
CA GLY A 294 18.58 -16.98 -14.61
C GLY A 294 20.02 -17.09 -15.09
N THR A 295 20.35 -18.10 -15.90
CA THR A 295 21.67 -18.26 -16.53
C THR A 295 21.90 -17.19 -17.61
N LEU A 296 20.90 -16.98 -18.48
CA LEU A 296 20.97 -15.96 -19.52
C LEU A 296 21.09 -14.56 -18.94
N ALA A 297 20.33 -14.22 -17.89
CA ALA A 297 20.47 -12.94 -17.20
C ALA A 297 21.93 -12.69 -16.75
N GLN A 298 22.58 -13.70 -16.17
CA GLN A 298 23.98 -13.59 -15.76
C GLN A 298 24.95 -13.46 -16.95
N GLN A 299 24.70 -14.18 -18.05
CA GLN A 299 25.47 -14.03 -19.29
C GLN A 299 25.35 -12.61 -19.87
N LEU A 300 24.21 -11.95 -19.67
CA LEU A 300 23.96 -10.56 -20.04
C LEU A 300 24.52 -9.55 -19.01
N GLY A 301 25.25 -10.01 -17.98
CA GLY A 301 25.80 -9.15 -16.93
C GLY A 301 24.76 -8.64 -15.91
N ARG A 302 23.56 -9.24 -15.90
CA ARG A 302 22.42 -8.85 -15.08
C ARG A 302 22.15 -9.85 -13.96
N SER A 303 21.47 -9.39 -12.91
CA SER A 303 21.11 -10.28 -11.81
C SER A 303 19.91 -11.13 -12.19
N ARG A 304 19.99 -12.44 -11.93
CA ARG A 304 18.84 -13.37 -12.07
C ARG A 304 17.64 -12.97 -11.21
N TYR A 305 17.85 -12.16 -10.18
CA TYR A 305 16.80 -11.64 -9.31
C TYR A 305 16.12 -10.37 -9.85
N GLU A 306 16.47 -9.93 -11.06
CA GLU A 306 15.75 -8.90 -11.83
C GLU A 306 14.67 -9.52 -12.73
N LEU A 307 14.48 -10.84 -12.63
CA LEU A 307 13.41 -11.60 -13.26
C LEU A 307 12.37 -11.98 -12.21
N TRP A 308 11.12 -11.57 -12.38
CA TRP A 308 10.00 -11.91 -11.51
C TRP A 308 9.23 -13.08 -12.13
N ALA A 309 9.41 -14.29 -11.61
CA ALA A 309 8.61 -15.44 -12.04
C ALA A 309 7.15 -15.22 -11.62
N GLY A 310 6.26 -15.07 -12.59
CA GLY A 310 4.85 -14.77 -12.36
C GLY A 310 4.13 -15.90 -11.63
N VAL A 311 3.44 -15.56 -10.55
CA VAL A 311 2.55 -16.43 -9.79
C VAL A 311 1.18 -15.75 -9.72
N ASP A 312 0.27 -16.18 -10.59
CA ASP A 312 -1.10 -15.70 -10.60
C ASP A 312 -1.86 -16.26 -9.39
N VAL A 313 -2.22 -15.42 -8.43
CA VAL A 313 -2.94 -15.83 -7.22
C VAL A 313 -4.41 -15.41 -7.23
N GLU A 314 -4.89 -14.80 -8.33
CA GLU A 314 -6.17 -14.11 -8.40
C GLU A 314 -7.36 -15.04 -8.06
N ALA A 315 -7.35 -16.26 -8.57
CA ALA A 315 -8.47 -17.19 -8.41
C ALA A 315 -8.34 -18.08 -7.16
N SER A 316 -7.12 -18.51 -6.83
CA SER A 316 -6.90 -19.63 -5.91
C SER A 316 -5.98 -19.29 -4.73
N GLY A 317 -5.33 -18.13 -4.73
CA GLY A 317 -4.47 -17.71 -3.63
C GLY A 317 -3.48 -18.76 -3.15
N THR A 318 -3.49 -18.99 -1.84
CA THR A 318 -2.66 -19.99 -1.17
C THR A 318 -2.98 -21.44 -1.55
N SER A 319 -4.10 -21.69 -2.21
CA SER A 319 -4.45 -23.02 -2.74
C SER A 319 -3.82 -23.32 -4.10
N LYS A 320 -3.15 -22.34 -4.73
CA LYS A 320 -2.47 -22.57 -6.01
C LYS A 320 -1.29 -23.53 -5.84
N VAL A 321 -1.24 -24.56 -6.67
CA VAL A 321 -0.09 -25.46 -6.75
C VAL A 321 1.01 -24.78 -7.55
N VAL A 322 2.14 -24.50 -6.90
CA VAL A 322 3.31 -23.86 -7.50
C VAL A 322 4.52 -24.76 -7.27
N ASN A 323 5.34 -24.98 -8.31
CA ASN A 323 6.64 -25.63 -8.13
C ASN A 323 7.62 -24.62 -7.51
N TRP A 324 7.55 -24.42 -6.19
CA TRP A 324 8.37 -23.43 -5.49
C TRP A 324 9.87 -23.67 -5.62
N ASN A 325 10.31 -24.92 -5.79
CA ASN A 325 11.72 -25.24 -5.99
C ASN A 325 12.25 -24.79 -7.36
N ALA A 326 11.37 -24.46 -8.32
CA ALA A 326 11.75 -23.82 -9.58
C ALA A 326 12.11 -22.34 -9.43
N ILE A 327 11.64 -21.68 -8.37
CA ILE A 327 11.86 -20.23 -8.13
C ILE A 327 12.81 -20.02 -6.95
N VAL A 328 12.42 -20.55 -5.78
CA VAL A 328 13.06 -20.32 -4.47
C VAL A 328 13.30 -21.66 -3.73
N PRO A 329 14.19 -22.54 -4.23
CA PRO A 329 14.54 -23.78 -3.53
C PRO A 329 15.14 -23.50 -2.15
N THR A 330 14.80 -24.32 -1.15
CA THR A 330 15.28 -24.13 0.24
C THR A 330 16.75 -24.53 0.45
N THR A 331 17.25 -25.44 -0.39
CA THR A 331 18.58 -26.07 -0.26
C THR A 331 19.63 -25.52 -1.22
N ALA A 332 19.28 -24.56 -2.07
CA ALA A 332 20.17 -23.94 -3.05
C ALA A 332 19.92 -22.43 -3.15
N ALA A 333 20.76 -21.72 -3.90
CA ALA A 333 20.48 -20.33 -4.23
C ALA A 333 19.17 -20.23 -5.03
N HIS A 334 18.41 -19.16 -4.80
CA HIS A 334 17.20 -18.90 -5.56
C HIS A 334 17.51 -18.76 -7.07
N VAL A 335 16.56 -19.17 -7.89
CA VAL A 335 16.67 -19.20 -9.36
C VAL A 335 16.30 -17.85 -9.97
N THR A 336 15.21 -17.26 -9.50
CA THR A 336 14.69 -15.94 -9.91
C THR A 336 13.96 -15.29 -8.72
N SER A 337 13.38 -14.11 -8.91
CA SER A 337 12.48 -13.45 -7.95
C SER A 337 11.03 -13.91 -8.15
N ILE A 338 10.14 -13.56 -7.22
CA ILE A 338 8.71 -13.90 -7.27
C ILE A 338 7.90 -12.68 -7.70
N GLY A 339 7.01 -12.82 -8.68
CA GLY A 339 6.02 -11.79 -9.03
C GLY A 339 4.60 -12.27 -8.73
N PHE A 340 3.97 -11.75 -7.69
CA PHE A 340 2.57 -12.10 -7.37
C PHE A 340 1.61 -11.24 -8.18
N TYR A 341 0.76 -11.89 -8.97
CA TYR A 341 -0.34 -11.23 -9.67
C TYR A 341 -1.63 -11.38 -8.86
N ARG A 342 -2.18 -10.23 -8.41
CA ARG A 342 -3.44 -10.06 -7.68
C ARG A 342 -3.49 -10.64 -6.26
N PRO A 343 -2.51 -10.36 -5.37
CA PRO A 343 -2.54 -10.87 -4.01
C PRO A 343 -3.62 -10.24 -3.13
N GLU A 344 -4.32 -9.18 -3.59
CA GLU A 344 -5.54 -8.72 -2.91
C GLU A 344 -6.66 -9.78 -2.88
N TRP A 345 -6.45 -10.94 -3.54
CA TRP A 345 -7.17 -12.18 -3.27
C TRP A 345 -7.35 -12.45 -1.77
N THR A 346 -6.35 -12.17 -0.92
CA THR A 346 -6.42 -12.41 0.54
C THR A 346 -7.59 -11.69 1.20
N ARG A 347 -8.01 -10.55 0.63
CA ARG A 347 -9.28 -9.92 0.95
C ARG A 347 -10.43 -10.50 0.13
N ASN A 348 -10.32 -10.48 -1.19
CA ASN A 348 -11.44 -10.63 -2.12
C ASN A 348 -12.11 -12.00 -2.09
N HIS A 349 -11.39 -13.07 -1.74
CA HIS A 349 -11.96 -14.42 -1.65
C HIS A 349 -12.87 -14.63 -0.42
N LEU A 350 -12.76 -13.77 0.59
CA LEU A 350 -13.58 -13.84 1.79
C LEU A 350 -15.05 -13.46 1.47
N PRO A 351 -16.02 -13.84 2.34
CA PRO A 351 -17.40 -13.39 2.20
C PRO A 351 -17.53 -11.87 2.24
N ALA A 352 -18.61 -11.32 1.67
CA ALA A 352 -18.89 -9.88 1.72
C ALA A 352 -19.06 -9.32 3.15
N SER A 353 -19.35 -10.18 4.14
CA SER A 353 -19.44 -9.84 5.56
C SER A 353 -18.09 -9.80 6.28
N ARG A 354 -16.97 -9.93 5.56
CA ARG A 354 -15.62 -9.89 6.10
C ARG A 354 -15.39 -8.65 6.96
N THR A 355 -14.66 -8.82 8.04
CA THR A 355 -14.15 -7.74 8.87
C THR A 355 -12.71 -7.41 8.49
N PRO A 356 -12.18 -6.23 8.91
CA PRO A 356 -10.75 -5.95 8.81
C PRO A 356 -9.87 -7.05 9.44
N GLY A 357 -10.32 -7.65 10.54
CA GLY A 357 -9.61 -8.75 11.21
C GLY A 357 -9.55 -10.01 10.35
N ASP A 358 -10.64 -10.39 9.68
CA ASP A 358 -10.67 -11.55 8.78
C ASP A 358 -9.69 -11.39 7.61
N PHE A 359 -9.63 -10.17 7.05
CA PHE A 359 -8.65 -9.83 6.01
C PHE A 359 -7.22 -10.01 6.52
N HIS A 360 -6.84 -9.37 7.64
CA HIS A 360 -5.47 -9.45 8.16
C HIS A 360 -5.07 -10.88 8.52
N ALA A 361 -6.00 -11.69 9.04
CA ALA A 361 -5.76 -13.11 9.29
C ALA A 361 -5.49 -13.91 8.00
N SER A 362 -6.23 -13.63 6.92
CA SER A 362 -5.95 -14.24 5.62
C SER A 362 -4.63 -13.75 5.01
N ASP A 363 -4.32 -12.47 5.15
CA ASP A 363 -3.07 -11.88 4.66
C ASP A 363 -1.87 -12.47 5.41
N ASP A 364 -1.93 -12.63 6.74
CA ASP A 364 -0.90 -13.30 7.54
C ASP A 364 -0.65 -14.75 7.05
N LEU A 365 -1.70 -15.50 6.67
CA LEU A 365 -1.55 -16.84 6.09
C LEU A 365 -0.82 -16.82 4.73
N PHE A 366 -1.08 -15.82 3.90
CA PHE A 366 -0.43 -15.69 2.60
C PHE A 366 1.05 -15.34 2.73
N TRP A 367 1.38 -14.36 3.58
CA TRP A 367 2.72 -13.76 3.68
C TRP A 367 3.62 -14.45 4.70
N THR A 368 3.09 -14.85 5.87
CA THR A 368 3.84 -15.56 6.92
C THR A 368 3.74 -17.08 6.77
N GLY A 369 2.57 -17.60 6.37
CA GLY A 369 2.31 -19.03 6.25
C GLY A 369 1.52 -19.61 7.43
N ALA A 370 1.18 -20.90 7.33
CA ALA A 370 0.21 -21.56 8.22
C ALA A 370 0.60 -21.61 9.71
N THR A 371 1.87 -21.40 10.06
CA THR A 371 2.31 -21.36 11.47
C THR A 371 2.03 -20.01 12.13
N LEU A 372 1.77 -18.95 11.33
CA LEU A 372 1.62 -17.57 11.80
C LEU A 372 2.80 -17.12 12.68
N ASP A 373 3.98 -17.71 12.46
CA ASP A 373 5.24 -17.40 13.15
C ASP A 373 6.38 -17.55 12.13
N PRO A 374 6.92 -16.44 11.60
CA PRO A 374 7.98 -16.50 10.59
C PRO A 374 9.31 -16.99 11.17
N SER A 375 9.45 -17.13 12.49
CA SER A 375 10.63 -17.77 13.10
C SER A 375 10.57 -19.29 13.14
N LYS A 376 9.37 -19.85 12.97
CA LYS A 376 9.09 -21.28 12.95
C LYS A 376 8.27 -21.62 11.69
N PRO A 377 8.83 -21.46 10.48
CA PRO A 377 8.11 -21.69 9.25
C PRO A 377 7.76 -23.18 9.06
N ASN A 378 6.61 -23.46 8.46
CA ASN A 378 6.31 -24.79 7.93
C ASN A 378 6.89 -24.93 6.51
N THR A 379 8.02 -25.62 6.37
CA THR A 379 8.74 -25.78 5.09
C THR A 379 8.15 -26.86 4.18
N THR A 380 7.20 -27.66 4.67
CA THR A 380 6.53 -28.73 3.91
C THR A 380 5.15 -28.34 3.40
N ALA A 381 4.67 -27.13 3.73
CA ALA A 381 3.42 -26.60 3.20
C ALA A 381 3.45 -26.48 1.67
N SER A 382 2.32 -26.77 1.01
CA SER A 382 2.16 -26.60 -0.43
C SER A 382 2.34 -25.14 -0.87
N TRP A 383 1.83 -24.21 -0.05
CA TRP A 383 2.08 -22.78 -0.19
C TRP A 383 3.38 -22.40 0.50
N ARG A 384 4.37 -21.92 -0.27
CA ARG A 384 5.60 -21.35 0.28
C ARG A 384 5.41 -19.86 0.48
N ALA A 385 5.05 -19.48 1.70
CA ALA A 385 4.86 -18.09 2.04
C ALA A 385 6.18 -17.28 1.86
N PRO A 386 6.09 -16.00 1.48
CA PRO A 386 7.19 -15.03 1.45
C PRO A 386 8.18 -15.13 2.62
N ALA A 387 7.68 -15.17 3.86
CA ALA A 387 8.51 -15.24 5.05
C ALA A 387 9.38 -16.51 5.14
N VAL A 388 9.04 -17.58 4.42
CA VAL A 388 9.84 -18.81 4.34
C VAL A 388 11.05 -18.63 3.42
N SER A 389 10.97 -17.73 2.44
CA SER A 389 11.93 -17.63 1.34
C SER A 389 12.79 -16.37 1.42
N VAL A 390 12.20 -15.22 1.70
CA VAL A 390 12.87 -13.91 1.63
C VAL A 390 13.01 -13.33 3.03
N ALA A 391 14.19 -12.79 3.36
CA ALA A 391 14.41 -12.11 4.63
C ALA A 391 13.57 -10.83 4.73
N ASP A 392 13.00 -10.58 5.91
CA ASP A 392 12.25 -9.36 6.18
C ASP A 392 13.15 -8.11 6.17
N ARG A 393 12.56 -6.94 5.93
CA ARG A 393 13.24 -5.64 5.94
C ARG A 393 12.57 -4.67 6.89
N SER A 394 13.33 -3.66 7.33
CA SER A 394 12.84 -2.59 8.20
C SER A 394 13.34 -1.22 7.74
N THR A 395 12.55 -0.19 8.00
CA THR A 395 12.89 1.24 7.78
C THR A 395 13.14 1.99 9.09
N VAL A 396 13.03 1.33 10.24
CA VAL A 396 13.13 1.97 11.56
C VAL A 396 14.59 2.23 11.92
N THR A 397 15.11 3.39 11.54
CA THR A 397 16.55 3.74 11.58
C THR A 397 16.85 5.09 12.23
N SER A 398 15.83 5.84 12.65
CA SER A 398 15.99 7.18 13.22
C SER A 398 15.04 7.45 14.38
N VAL A 399 15.49 8.28 15.32
CA VAL A 399 14.67 8.83 16.42
C VAL A 399 14.21 10.25 16.02
N PRO A 400 12.95 10.65 16.29
CA PRO A 400 11.90 9.85 16.92
C PRO A 400 11.34 8.77 15.98
N PHE A 401 10.84 7.69 16.60
CA PHE A 401 10.06 6.65 15.95
C PHE A 401 8.81 6.40 16.79
N ALA A 402 7.62 6.37 16.19
CA ALA A 402 6.44 5.89 16.89
C ALA A 402 5.47 5.14 15.97
N THR A 403 4.60 4.37 16.62
CA THR A 403 3.52 3.60 16.00
C THR A 403 2.37 3.51 16.99
N VAL A 404 1.15 3.71 16.50
CA VAL A 404 -0.09 3.43 17.23
C VAL A 404 -0.79 2.21 16.64
N PHE A 405 -0.07 1.44 15.82
CA PHE A 405 -0.54 0.25 15.12
C PHE A 405 -1.74 0.54 14.21
N ASN A 406 -1.79 1.74 13.64
CA ASN A 406 -2.79 2.10 12.65
C ASN A 406 -2.50 1.34 11.34
N THR A 407 -3.44 0.49 10.94
CA THR A 407 -3.32 -0.34 9.73
C THR A 407 -3.72 0.40 8.44
N GLY A 408 -4.11 1.68 8.53
CA GLY A 408 -4.56 2.48 7.39
C GLY A 408 -6.05 2.32 7.07
N HIS A 409 -6.79 1.60 7.91
CA HIS A 409 -8.26 1.53 7.89
C HIS A 409 -8.80 1.24 9.30
N GLY A 410 -10.10 1.44 9.49
CA GLY A 410 -10.73 1.16 10.79
C GLY A 410 -12.24 1.30 10.77
N LEU A 411 -12.88 0.65 11.73
CA LEU A 411 -14.34 0.76 11.93
C LEU A 411 -14.75 2.08 12.58
N LYS A 412 -13.81 2.70 13.29
CA LYS A 412 -13.93 4.00 13.97
C LYS A 412 -12.59 4.71 13.90
N TRP A 413 -12.57 5.98 14.27
CA TRP A 413 -11.34 6.71 14.55
C TRP A 413 -11.24 7.05 16.04
N TYR A 414 -10.13 6.71 16.65
CA TYR A 414 -9.85 6.92 18.07
C TYR A 414 -8.81 8.02 18.27
N GLU A 415 -8.96 8.78 19.35
CA GLU A 415 -7.96 9.69 19.91
C GLU A 415 -7.91 9.53 21.42
N ASN A 416 -6.71 9.25 21.95
CA ASN A 416 -6.48 9.02 23.37
C ASN A 416 -7.47 7.99 23.97
N GLY A 417 -7.79 6.94 23.21
CA GLY A 417 -8.69 5.87 23.62
C GLY A 417 -10.18 6.17 23.47
N ALA A 418 -10.56 7.38 23.03
CA ALA A 418 -11.95 7.77 22.80
C ALA A 418 -12.27 7.84 21.31
N ALA A 419 -13.41 7.30 20.89
CA ALA A 419 -13.84 7.38 19.49
C ALA A 419 -14.32 8.81 19.15
N THR A 420 -13.62 9.50 18.24
CA THR A 420 -13.99 10.83 17.73
C THR A 420 -14.71 10.76 16.38
N SER A 421 -14.75 9.58 15.76
CA SER A 421 -15.67 9.26 14.66
C SER A 421 -16.16 7.83 14.77
N GLY A 422 -17.46 7.64 14.58
CA GLY A 422 -18.10 6.31 14.50
C GLY A 422 -18.15 5.73 13.08
N ALA A 423 -17.63 6.45 12.08
CA ALA A 423 -17.65 6.02 10.68
C ALA A 423 -16.46 5.11 10.35
N ALA A 424 -16.73 4.10 9.53
CA ALA A 424 -15.68 3.28 8.94
C ALA A 424 -14.90 4.07 7.88
N TRP A 425 -13.61 3.78 7.74
CA TRP A 425 -12.71 4.53 6.87
C TRP A 425 -11.53 3.69 6.40
N ASN A 426 -10.97 4.06 5.25
CA ASN A 426 -9.63 3.65 4.81
C ASN A 426 -8.88 4.85 4.22
N HIS A 427 -7.58 4.94 4.52
CA HIS A 427 -6.63 5.85 3.91
C HIS A 427 -5.21 5.32 4.22
N LEU A 428 -4.62 4.54 3.30
CA LEU A 428 -3.33 3.88 3.55
C LEU A 428 -2.16 4.83 3.87
N GLY A 429 -2.20 6.08 3.41
CA GLY A 429 -1.21 7.10 3.80
C GLY A 429 -1.13 7.33 5.32
N LEU A 430 -2.19 7.00 6.07
CA LEU A 430 -2.22 7.06 7.55
C LEU A 430 -1.65 5.80 8.23
N GLN A 431 -1.33 4.76 7.47
CA GLN A 431 -0.77 3.52 8.01
C GLN A 431 0.59 3.76 8.66
N ASP A 432 0.79 3.17 9.82
CA ASP A 432 2.05 3.22 10.56
C ASP A 432 3.08 2.26 9.99
N ARG A 433 4.33 2.39 10.45
CA ARG A 433 5.28 1.28 10.37
C ARG A 433 4.79 0.19 11.32
N LEU A 434 4.45 -0.97 10.78
CA LEU A 434 3.91 -2.11 11.53
C LEU A 434 4.98 -3.19 11.77
N PRO A 435 4.77 -4.11 12.74
CA PRO A 435 5.69 -5.22 12.99
C PRO A 435 5.94 -6.06 11.73
N SER A 436 7.21 -6.26 11.37
CA SER A 436 7.60 -7.02 10.16
C SER A 436 7.39 -8.53 10.32
N ARG A 437 7.47 -9.04 11.55
CA ARG A 437 7.44 -10.47 11.89
C ARG A 437 6.18 -10.84 12.65
N ARG A 438 5.13 -11.21 11.92
CA ARG A 438 3.79 -11.43 12.48
C ARG A 438 3.43 -12.92 12.51
N TRP A 439 3.41 -13.57 13.68
CA TRP A 439 3.84 -13.08 15.00
C TRP A 439 4.86 -14.02 15.64
N VAL A 440 6.05 -13.49 15.90
CA VAL A 440 7.09 -14.20 16.66
C VAL A 440 6.81 -14.04 18.14
N VAL A 441 6.37 -15.15 18.76
CA VAL A 441 6.11 -15.22 20.20
C VAL A 441 7.07 -16.22 20.83
N ARG A 442 7.87 -15.74 21.77
CA ARG A 442 8.89 -16.52 22.47
C ARG A 442 8.39 -16.88 23.86
N THR A 443 8.03 -18.14 24.01
CA THR A 443 7.55 -18.73 25.27
C THR A 443 7.92 -20.21 25.32
N THR A 444 8.13 -20.74 26.53
CA THR A 444 8.22 -22.19 26.78
C THR A 444 6.86 -22.81 27.07
N GLY A 445 5.83 -21.98 27.27
CA GLY A 445 4.46 -22.38 27.57
C GLY A 445 3.53 -22.31 26.36
N GLN A 446 2.24 -22.14 26.63
CA GLN A 446 1.20 -21.94 25.63
C GLN A 446 1.42 -20.64 24.86
N ARG A 447 1.25 -20.70 23.54
CA ARG A 447 1.33 -19.54 22.67
C ARG A 447 -0.01 -18.79 22.69
N PRO A 448 -0.08 -17.52 23.13
CA PRO A 448 -1.29 -16.72 23.03
C PRO A 448 -1.65 -16.40 21.57
N ALA A 449 -2.89 -15.99 21.34
CA ALA A 449 -3.30 -15.34 20.10
C ALA A 449 -2.74 -13.91 20.08
N VAL A 450 -2.22 -13.49 18.93
CA VAL A 450 -1.74 -12.12 18.69
C VAL A 450 -2.34 -11.66 17.38
N THR A 451 -3.04 -10.53 17.39
CA THR A 451 -3.71 -9.98 16.21
C THR A 451 -3.68 -8.45 16.23
N PHE A 452 -3.93 -7.82 15.09
CA PHE A 452 -4.49 -6.47 15.10
C PHE A 452 -5.92 -6.53 15.68
N ASP A 453 -6.31 -5.51 16.44
CA ASP A 453 -7.67 -5.35 16.97
C ASP A 453 -8.31 -4.07 16.43
N PHE A 454 -9.57 -4.20 16.04
CA PHE A 454 -10.39 -3.12 15.47
C PHE A 454 -11.57 -2.77 16.38
N ALA A 455 -11.74 -3.49 17.50
CA ALA A 455 -12.78 -3.20 18.48
C ALA A 455 -12.45 -1.98 19.34
N ASP A 456 -11.16 -1.71 19.58
CA ASP A 456 -10.70 -0.56 20.36
C ASP A 456 -9.25 -0.18 19.99
N ALA A 457 -8.91 1.10 20.09
CA ALA A 457 -7.59 1.62 19.80
C ALA A 457 -7.26 2.86 20.64
N TRP A 458 -5.96 3.12 20.86
CA TRP A 458 -5.53 4.36 21.50
C TRP A 458 -5.63 5.54 20.55
N ARG A 459 -5.16 5.38 19.31
CA ARG A 459 -5.26 6.39 18.26
C ARG A 459 -5.39 5.71 16.89
N GLY A 460 -6.15 6.32 15.98
CA GLY A 460 -6.33 5.77 14.63
C GLY A 460 -7.43 4.71 14.58
N GLY A 461 -7.22 3.63 13.81
CA GLY A 461 -8.25 2.62 13.52
C GLY A 461 -8.03 1.24 14.14
N SER A 462 -6.88 0.99 14.74
CA SER A 462 -6.51 -0.34 15.25
C SER A 462 -5.47 -0.28 16.37
N SER A 463 -5.40 -1.35 17.16
CA SER A 463 -4.34 -1.62 18.14
C SER A 463 -3.78 -3.04 17.95
N LEU A 464 -2.85 -3.48 18.80
CA LEU A 464 -2.49 -4.90 18.92
C LEU A 464 -3.18 -5.53 20.12
N LEU A 465 -3.58 -6.78 19.97
CA LEU A 465 -4.20 -7.58 21.02
C LEU A 465 -3.40 -8.87 21.25
N VAL A 466 -3.08 -9.13 22.52
CA VAL A 466 -2.63 -10.44 23.00
C VAL A 466 -3.76 -11.04 23.84
N ASP A 467 -4.27 -12.19 23.42
CA ASP A 467 -5.40 -12.87 24.05
C ASP A 467 -5.08 -14.34 24.32
N GLY A 468 -5.28 -14.79 25.56
CA GLY A 468 -5.20 -16.19 25.94
C GLY A 468 -4.53 -16.42 27.29
N ALA A 469 -4.40 -17.70 27.65
CA ALA A 469 -3.67 -18.10 28.85
C ALA A 469 -2.14 -17.96 28.64
N LEU A 470 -1.45 -17.44 29.65
CA LEU A 470 0.01 -17.43 29.72
C LEU A 470 0.45 -18.25 30.95
N ASP A 471 0.82 -19.50 30.75
CA ASP A 471 1.36 -20.40 31.77
C ASP A 471 2.88 -20.26 31.94
N ALA A 472 3.52 -19.49 31.06
CA ALA A 472 4.91 -19.03 31.15
C ALA A 472 5.02 -17.61 30.56
N PRO A 473 6.09 -16.85 30.87
CA PRO A 473 6.32 -15.55 30.25
C PRO A 473 6.37 -15.66 28.72
N ALA A 474 5.63 -14.77 28.06
CA ALA A 474 5.59 -14.69 26.59
C ALA A 474 6.19 -13.36 26.13
N THR A 475 7.25 -13.42 25.34
CA THR A 475 7.87 -12.23 24.72
C THR A 475 7.42 -12.13 23.26
N LEU A 476 6.77 -11.01 22.93
CA LEU A 476 6.36 -10.64 21.58
C LEU A 476 7.47 -9.78 20.95
N ASP A 477 8.09 -10.27 19.89
CA ASP A 477 9.00 -9.45 19.07
C ASP A 477 8.16 -8.47 18.24
N LEU A 478 8.47 -7.17 18.29
CA LEU A 478 7.71 -6.14 17.56
C LEU A 478 8.51 -5.56 16.40
N TYR A 479 9.69 -5.01 16.66
CA TYR A 479 10.46 -4.29 15.65
C TYR A 479 11.92 -4.70 15.65
N SER A 480 12.47 -4.93 14.45
CA SER A 480 13.91 -4.86 14.21
C SER A 480 14.27 -3.44 13.83
N THR A 481 15.28 -2.86 14.47
CA THR A 481 15.56 -1.42 14.41
C THR A 481 17.06 -1.12 14.25
N ARG A 482 17.39 0.11 13.90
CA ARG A 482 18.74 0.69 13.99
C ARG A 482 18.64 2.09 14.57
N LEU A 483 18.04 2.20 15.77
CA LEU A 483 17.76 3.49 16.39
C LEU A 483 18.96 3.92 17.23
N PRO A 484 19.54 5.11 17.01
CA PRO A 484 20.56 5.66 17.89
C PRO A 484 20.06 5.71 19.34
N LEU A 485 20.91 5.33 20.28
CA LEU A 485 20.62 5.36 21.71
C LEU A 485 21.51 6.41 22.40
N GLY A 486 20.89 7.49 22.84
CA GLY A 486 21.50 8.57 23.63
C GLY A 486 21.10 8.53 25.11
N ALA A 487 21.66 9.45 25.90
CA ALA A 487 21.40 9.55 27.34
C ALA A 487 19.94 9.94 27.67
N ASP A 488 19.31 10.71 26.77
CA ASP A 488 17.93 11.20 26.93
C ASP A 488 16.89 10.29 26.27
N THR A 489 17.32 9.25 25.56
CA THR A 489 16.42 8.35 24.84
C THR A 489 15.55 7.56 25.81
N VAL A 490 14.25 7.62 25.58
CA VAL A 490 13.24 6.86 26.31
C VAL A 490 12.37 6.06 25.34
N VAL A 491 11.75 5.01 25.87
CA VAL A 491 10.71 4.26 25.17
C VAL A 491 9.39 4.46 25.89
N GLU A 492 8.35 4.82 25.16
CA GLU A 492 6.98 4.93 25.68
C GLU A 492 6.15 3.75 25.20
N LEU A 493 5.40 3.15 26.12
CA LEU A 493 4.42 2.11 25.83
C LEU A 493 3.05 2.56 26.30
N THR A 494 2.09 2.63 25.38
CA THR A 494 0.69 2.89 25.67
C THR A 494 -0.08 1.58 25.60
N HIS A 495 -0.59 1.10 26.73
CA HIS A 495 -1.20 -0.22 26.82
C HIS A 495 -2.35 -0.26 27.83
N ARG A 496 -3.12 -1.35 27.80
CA ARG A 496 -4.25 -1.61 28.69
C ARG A 496 -4.45 -3.11 28.87
N ALA A 497 -4.75 -3.53 30.10
CA ALA A 497 -5.27 -4.88 30.37
C ALA A 497 -6.79 -4.79 30.56
N ASP A 498 -7.56 -5.52 29.75
CA ASP A 498 -9.02 -5.57 29.85
C ASP A 498 -9.49 -6.68 30.80
N SER A 499 -8.74 -7.78 30.85
CA SER A 499 -8.98 -8.89 31.77
C SER A 499 -7.69 -9.63 32.09
N GLY A 500 -7.68 -10.29 33.26
CA GLY A 500 -6.51 -10.96 33.80
C GLY A 500 -5.50 -9.98 34.42
N GLY A 501 -4.75 -10.46 35.41
CA GLY A 501 -3.58 -9.77 35.93
C GLY A 501 -2.38 -10.05 35.04
N VAL A 502 -1.63 -9.01 34.68
CA VAL A 502 -0.43 -9.13 33.85
C VAL A 502 0.67 -8.19 34.33
N GLN A 503 1.88 -8.73 34.48
CA GLN A 503 3.11 -7.95 34.56
C GLN A 503 3.60 -7.69 33.14
N VAL A 504 3.91 -6.42 32.85
CA VAL A 504 4.37 -5.97 31.55
C VAL A 504 5.82 -5.50 31.66
N GLU A 505 6.66 -5.96 30.75
CA GLU A 505 8.04 -5.52 30.64
C GLU A 505 8.36 -5.15 29.20
N LEU A 506 9.06 -4.03 29.01
CA LEU A 506 9.64 -3.65 27.73
C LEU A 506 10.87 -4.54 27.48
N ALA A 507 10.93 -5.17 26.31
CA ALA A 507 12.08 -5.94 25.85
C ALA A 507 12.92 -5.09 24.87
N VAL A 508 14.19 -4.85 25.19
CA VAL A 508 15.11 -4.04 24.36
C VAL A 508 16.40 -4.80 24.14
N ALA A 509 16.85 -4.90 22.89
CA ALA A 509 18.15 -5.48 22.56
C ALA A 509 19.01 -4.47 21.80
N THR A 510 20.30 -4.40 22.11
CA THR A 510 21.30 -3.58 21.42
C THR A 510 22.14 -4.36 20.41
N ALA A 511 21.81 -5.63 20.20
CA ALA A 511 22.39 -6.51 19.19
C ALA A 511 21.28 -7.31 18.48
N GLU A 512 21.54 -7.68 17.23
CA GLU A 512 20.69 -8.63 16.49
C GLU A 512 20.95 -10.07 17.00
N PRO A 513 20.03 -11.03 16.76
CA PRO A 513 20.30 -12.45 17.02
C PRO A 513 21.57 -12.92 16.29
N GLY A 514 22.39 -13.75 16.94
CA GLY A 514 23.61 -14.29 16.34
C GLY A 514 23.36 -15.31 15.22
N THR A 515 22.15 -15.86 15.13
CA THR A 515 21.73 -16.82 14.09
C THR A 515 20.30 -16.56 13.65
N ALA A 516 19.97 -16.96 12.43
CA ALA A 516 18.61 -16.90 11.90
C ALA A 516 17.66 -17.76 12.75
N GLY A 517 16.46 -17.26 13.06
CA GLY A 517 15.53 -17.90 14.01
C GLY A 517 15.83 -17.63 15.49
N GLY A 518 17.03 -17.12 15.80
CA GLY A 518 17.44 -16.83 17.17
C GLY A 518 16.60 -15.73 17.83
N ALA A 519 16.62 -15.72 19.16
CA ALA A 519 16.07 -14.63 19.95
C ALA A 519 17.03 -13.44 19.99
N PRO A 520 16.53 -12.19 19.88
CA PRO A 520 17.33 -11.04 20.25
C PRO A 520 17.77 -11.14 21.72
N PRO A 521 18.97 -10.70 22.06
CA PRO A 521 19.45 -10.69 23.44
C PRO A 521 18.79 -9.56 24.24
N TYR A 522 17.51 -9.74 24.57
CA TYR A 522 16.72 -8.73 25.26
C TYR A 522 17.16 -8.51 26.71
N ALA A 523 17.32 -7.24 27.08
CA ALA A 523 17.15 -6.76 28.44
C ALA A 523 15.67 -6.42 28.67
N TYR A 524 15.17 -6.68 29.88
CA TYR A 524 13.76 -6.46 30.24
C TYR A 524 13.65 -5.33 31.27
N TYR A 525 12.75 -4.40 31.01
CA TYR A 525 12.50 -3.24 31.87
C TYR A 525 11.04 -3.27 32.34
N PRO A 526 10.75 -3.14 33.65
CA PRO A 526 9.39 -3.13 34.13
C PRO A 526 8.61 -1.94 33.59
N VAL A 527 7.35 -2.17 33.22
CA VAL A 527 6.43 -1.15 32.70
C VAL A 527 5.28 -1.03 33.68
N SER A 528 5.00 0.19 34.12
CA SER A 528 3.83 0.45 34.96
C SER A 528 2.54 0.09 34.22
N THR A 529 1.64 -0.57 34.94
CA THR A 529 0.27 -0.87 34.52
C THR A 529 -0.70 0.06 35.25
N GLY A 530 -1.86 0.31 34.66
CA GLY A 530 -2.87 1.21 35.22
C GLY A 530 -4.28 0.81 34.81
N ASN A 531 -5.26 1.55 35.32
CA ASN A 531 -6.66 1.37 34.95
C ASN A 531 -6.93 2.08 33.61
N GLY A 532 -7.42 1.34 32.62
CA GLY A 532 -7.64 1.90 31.28
C GLY A 532 -6.34 2.08 30.48
N TRP A 533 -6.41 2.86 29.40
CA TRP A 533 -5.23 3.16 28.59
C TRP A 533 -4.21 3.96 29.40
N THR A 534 -3.01 3.41 29.54
CA THR A 534 -1.91 4.01 30.31
C THR A 534 -0.68 4.12 29.44
N THR A 535 -0.06 5.30 29.41
CA THR A 535 1.24 5.51 28.75
C THR A 535 2.34 5.56 29.80
N SER A 536 3.31 4.65 29.68
CA SER A 536 4.44 4.52 30.60
C SER A 536 5.73 4.87 29.87
N THR A 537 6.52 5.81 30.41
CA THR A 537 7.83 6.19 29.88
C THR A 537 8.94 5.40 30.59
N VAL A 538 9.71 4.63 29.83
CA VAL A 538 10.78 3.75 30.31
C VAL A 538 12.13 4.34 29.91
N ARG A 539 13.01 4.55 30.90
CA ARG A 539 14.42 4.93 30.66
C ARG A 539 15.25 3.67 30.43
N LEU A 540 16.11 3.71 29.42
CA LEU A 540 16.98 2.59 29.03
C LEU A 540 18.32 2.60 29.78
N THR A 541 18.26 2.73 31.11
CA THR A 541 19.47 2.83 31.94
C THR A 541 20.37 1.61 31.75
N GLY A 542 21.66 1.85 31.53
CA GLY A 542 22.67 0.80 31.37
C GLY A 542 22.86 0.30 29.94
N LEU A 543 22.10 0.81 28.95
CA LEU A 543 22.31 0.50 27.54
C LEU A 543 23.02 1.65 26.82
N SER A 544 23.74 1.33 25.74
CA SER A 544 24.40 2.29 24.85
C SER A 544 24.47 1.73 23.42
N GLY A 545 24.84 2.57 22.45
CA GLY A 545 24.97 2.18 21.04
C GLY A 545 23.69 2.42 20.25
N GLU A 546 23.10 1.35 19.72
CA GLU A 546 21.84 1.42 18.96
C GLU A 546 20.85 0.38 19.49
N ILE A 547 19.56 0.72 19.52
CA ILE A 547 18.50 -0.26 19.72
C ILE A 547 18.36 -1.06 18.41
N ARG A 548 18.55 -2.38 18.52
CA ARG A 548 18.47 -3.35 17.41
C ARG A 548 17.17 -4.14 17.38
N ALA A 549 16.52 -4.33 18.52
CA ALA A 549 15.20 -4.91 18.58
C ALA A 549 14.37 -4.35 19.74
N LEU A 550 13.06 -4.26 19.51
CA LEU A 550 12.05 -3.88 20.50
C LEU A 550 10.95 -4.95 20.55
N GLY A 551 10.49 -5.25 21.76
CA GLY A 551 9.39 -6.17 22.02
C GLY A 551 8.74 -5.90 23.37
N VAL A 552 7.78 -6.75 23.73
CA VAL A 552 7.13 -6.70 25.05
C VAL A 552 7.07 -8.11 25.62
N ARG A 553 7.44 -8.26 26.89
CA ARG A 553 7.25 -9.50 27.66
C ARG A 553 6.04 -9.35 28.58
N LEU A 554 5.16 -10.34 28.52
CA LEU A 554 3.98 -10.46 29.36
C LEU A 554 4.11 -11.68 30.25
N THR A 555 3.86 -11.49 31.54
CA THR A 555 3.76 -12.58 32.53
C THR A 555 2.41 -12.48 33.21
N ALA A 556 1.54 -13.48 33.02
CA ALA A 556 0.25 -13.49 33.70
C ALA A 556 0.46 -13.64 35.21
N THR A 557 -0.26 -12.84 35.98
CA THR A 557 -0.32 -12.91 37.45
C THR A 557 -1.67 -13.45 37.92
N SER A 558 -2.72 -13.37 37.10
CA SER A 558 -4.01 -14.01 37.36
C SER A 558 -4.83 -14.21 36.10
N GLY A 559 -5.35 -15.43 35.91
CA GLY A 559 -6.27 -15.78 34.82
C GLY A 559 -5.69 -15.64 33.40
N PRO A 560 -6.49 -15.92 32.36
CA PRO A 560 -6.17 -15.57 30.98
C PRO A 560 -6.09 -14.06 30.81
N VAL A 561 -5.15 -13.60 29.98
CA VAL A 561 -4.95 -12.17 29.73
C VAL A 561 -5.68 -11.75 28.46
N ARG A 562 -6.24 -10.55 28.50
CA ARG A 562 -6.65 -9.80 27.31
C ARG A 562 -5.97 -8.44 27.39
N TRP A 563 -4.80 -8.33 26.75
CA TRP A 563 -3.93 -7.17 26.85
C TRP A 563 -3.78 -6.48 25.50
N ARG A 564 -3.93 -5.16 25.47
CA ARG A 564 -3.83 -4.33 24.28
C ARG A 564 -2.62 -3.42 24.32
N LEU A 565 -1.93 -3.33 23.19
CA LEU A 565 -0.88 -2.34 22.94
C LEU A 565 -1.41 -1.32 21.92
N GLY A 566 -1.60 -0.09 22.36
CA GLY A 566 -2.13 1.02 21.57
C GLY A 566 -1.06 1.98 21.07
N GLY A 567 0.17 1.91 21.59
CA GLY A 567 1.27 2.75 21.14
C GLY A 567 2.64 2.28 21.61
N LEU A 568 3.64 2.50 20.77
CA LEU A 568 5.06 2.38 21.09
C LEU A 568 5.78 3.59 20.48
N ALA A 569 6.62 4.27 21.27
CA ALA A 569 7.46 5.36 20.77
C ALA A 569 8.88 5.29 21.33
N VAL A 570 9.86 5.71 20.55
CA VAL A 570 11.25 5.94 20.94
C VAL A 570 11.58 7.40 20.64
N ARG A 571 12.04 8.14 21.65
CA ARG A 571 12.29 9.58 21.52
C ARG A 571 13.37 10.06 22.48
N ASP A 572 14.06 11.12 22.08
CA ASP A 572 14.93 11.90 22.98
C ASP A 572 14.16 13.08 23.59
N ALA A 573 13.27 13.69 22.81
CA ALA A 573 12.43 14.81 23.21
C ALA A 573 11.04 14.70 22.60
N VAL A 574 10.06 15.36 23.22
CA VAL A 574 8.74 15.55 22.63
C VAL A 574 8.79 16.78 21.74
N VAL A 575 8.51 16.62 20.45
CA VAL A 575 8.47 17.71 19.47
C VAL A 575 7.06 17.82 18.93
N THR A 576 6.48 19.02 18.99
CA THR A 576 5.16 19.31 18.40
C THR A 576 5.38 19.97 17.03
N PRO A 577 4.73 19.49 15.95
CA PRO A 577 4.85 20.11 14.64
C PRO A 577 4.26 21.53 14.63
N ALA A 578 4.74 22.36 13.71
CA ALA A 578 4.11 23.64 13.42
C ALA A 578 2.70 23.45 12.85
N ALA A 579 1.84 24.46 12.98
CA ALA A 579 0.51 24.43 12.39
C ALA A 579 0.55 24.69 10.88
N PRO A 580 -0.36 24.09 10.10
CA PRO A 580 -0.57 24.49 8.71
C PRO A 580 -1.17 25.89 8.67
N THR A 581 -1.17 26.51 7.49
CA THR A 581 -1.79 27.83 7.29
C THR A 581 -2.66 27.84 6.03
N GLY A 582 -3.47 28.88 5.83
CA GLY A 582 -4.21 29.05 4.58
C GLY A 582 -5.27 27.98 4.29
N LEU A 583 -5.78 27.27 5.31
CA LEU A 583 -6.88 26.32 5.15
C LEU A 583 -8.09 27.02 4.53
N ARG A 584 -8.58 26.49 3.42
CA ARG A 584 -9.71 27.04 2.67
C ARG A 584 -10.49 25.95 1.95
N VAL A 585 -11.76 26.24 1.68
CA VAL A 585 -12.58 25.48 0.73
C VAL A 585 -12.26 26.00 -0.67
N THR A 586 -11.84 25.12 -1.57
CA THR A 586 -11.49 25.48 -2.96
C THR A 586 -12.62 25.21 -3.94
N ASP A 587 -13.48 24.23 -3.65
CA ASP A 587 -14.70 23.97 -4.40
C ASP A 587 -15.74 23.30 -3.49
N ALA A 588 -17.01 23.54 -3.75
CA ALA A 588 -18.11 22.95 -3.01
C ALA A 588 -19.35 22.75 -3.90
N ASP A 589 -20.08 21.67 -3.64
CA ASP A 589 -21.39 21.40 -4.23
C ASP A 589 -22.22 20.58 -3.25
N GLY A 590 -23.26 21.20 -2.69
CA GLY A 590 -24.02 20.64 -1.57
C GLY A 590 -23.11 20.23 -0.40
N GLY A 591 -23.22 18.97 0.02
CA GLY A 591 -22.41 18.41 1.11
C GLY A 591 -20.98 18.00 0.75
N SER A 592 -20.55 18.22 -0.49
CA SER A 592 -19.24 17.81 -0.99
C SER A 592 -18.29 19.01 -1.04
N LEU A 593 -17.13 18.90 -0.40
CA LEU A 593 -16.14 19.97 -0.30
C LEU A 593 -14.74 19.49 -0.66
N ARG A 594 -14.02 20.33 -1.40
CA ARG A 594 -12.58 20.24 -1.62
C ARG A 594 -11.89 21.27 -0.73
N PHE A 595 -10.89 20.82 0.03
CA PHE A 595 -10.05 21.66 0.87
C PHE A 595 -8.64 21.73 0.31
N ALA A 596 -7.98 22.86 0.52
CA ALA A 596 -6.54 23.03 0.33
C ALA A 596 -5.94 23.90 1.44
N TRP A 597 -4.65 23.76 1.67
CA TRP A 597 -3.89 24.55 2.65
C TRP A 597 -2.42 24.67 2.25
N ASP A 598 -1.72 25.57 2.92
CA ASP A 598 -0.27 25.66 2.83
C ASP A 598 0.35 24.73 3.89
N GLY A 599 1.28 23.89 3.46
CA GLY A 599 1.92 22.91 4.32
C GLY A 599 2.64 23.56 5.51
N ALA A 600 2.63 22.90 6.67
CA ALA A 600 3.35 23.40 7.83
C ALA A 600 4.87 23.34 7.60
N PRO A 601 5.65 24.28 8.15
CA PRO A 601 7.10 24.21 8.06
C PRO A 601 7.64 23.03 8.91
N GLY A 602 8.68 22.38 8.40
CA GLY A 602 9.35 21.27 9.09
C GLY A 602 8.67 19.91 8.88
N PRO A 603 9.10 18.88 9.64
CA PRO A 603 8.60 17.52 9.46
C PRO A 603 7.15 17.37 9.93
N VAL A 604 6.29 16.92 9.02
CA VAL A 604 4.89 16.55 9.27
C VAL A 604 4.71 15.10 8.85
N ARG A 605 4.08 14.30 9.71
CA ARG A 605 3.71 12.92 9.41
C ARG A 605 2.48 12.86 8.51
N HIS A 606 1.45 13.61 8.88
CA HIS A 606 0.20 13.81 8.13
C HIS A 606 -0.60 14.98 8.73
N TYR A 607 -1.70 15.33 8.08
CA TYR A 607 -2.70 16.29 8.57
C TYR A 607 -4.01 15.59 8.93
N GLU A 608 -4.74 16.14 9.89
CA GLU A 608 -6.06 15.65 10.30
C GLU A 608 -7.09 16.77 10.22
N LEU A 609 -8.21 16.48 9.58
CA LEU A 609 -9.32 17.41 9.34
C LEU A 609 -10.52 17.03 10.21
N TYR A 610 -11.06 18.03 10.89
CA TYR A 610 -12.19 17.90 11.81
C TYR A 610 -13.30 18.87 11.47
N ARG A 611 -14.54 18.47 11.76
CA ARG A 611 -15.66 19.40 11.93
C ARG A 611 -15.87 19.67 13.41
N THR A 612 -16.07 20.94 13.75
CA THR A 612 -16.50 21.35 15.10
C THR A 612 -17.98 21.68 15.06
N PHE A 613 -18.76 21.04 15.91
CA PHE A 613 -20.21 21.24 16.03
C PHE A 613 -20.54 22.42 16.96
N PRO A 614 -21.79 22.94 16.90
CA PRO A 614 -22.22 24.04 17.76
C PRO A 614 -22.10 23.77 19.27
N ASP A 615 -22.17 22.50 19.69
CA ASP A 615 -21.99 22.06 21.08
C ASP A 615 -20.51 21.99 21.52
N GLY A 616 -19.58 22.33 20.62
CA GLY A 616 -18.14 22.29 20.86
C GLY A 616 -17.51 20.90 20.66
N THR A 617 -18.30 19.88 20.36
CA THR A 617 -17.75 18.55 20.04
C THR A 617 -17.06 18.56 18.68
N ARG A 618 -16.02 17.75 18.54
CA ARG A 618 -15.25 17.60 17.30
C ARG A 618 -15.46 16.21 16.73
N ARG A 619 -15.64 16.13 15.41
CA ARG A 619 -15.68 14.87 14.67
C ARG A 619 -14.57 14.81 13.65
N PHE A 620 -13.81 13.72 13.69
CA PHE A 620 -12.81 13.42 12.67
C PHE A 620 -13.49 13.18 11.32
N LEU A 621 -13.06 13.90 10.30
CA LEU A 621 -13.54 13.75 8.92
C LEU A 621 -12.57 12.90 8.07
N GLY A 622 -11.28 12.98 8.37
CA GLY A 622 -10.25 12.27 7.62
C GLY A 622 -8.86 12.83 7.91
N GLY A 623 -7.85 12.16 7.38
CA GLY A 623 -6.47 12.60 7.44
C GLY A 623 -5.72 12.21 6.17
N THR A 624 -4.67 12.95 5.86
CA THR A 624 -3.91 12.80 4.61
C THR A 624 -2.49 13.32 4.78
N CYS A 625 -1.55 12.80 3.98
CA CYS A 625 -0.19 13.39 3.90
C CYS A 625 -0.14 14.55 2.90
N GLN A 626 -1.17 14.72 2.07
CA GLN A 626 -1.27 15.75 1.03
C GLN A 626 -1.62 17.12 1.64
N ASN A 627 -1.55 18.16 0.81
CA ASN A 627 -1.98 19.53 1.17
C ASN A 627 -3.39 19.87 0.67
N ALA A 628 -4.15 18.85 0.27
CA ALA A 628 -5.55 18.95 -0.14
C ALA A 628 -6.32 17.72 0.35
N PHE A 629 -7.61 17.89 0.63
CA PHE A 629 -8.46 16.78 1.06
C PHE A 629 -9.90 16.97 0.60
N TYR A 630 -10.54 15.87 0.22
CA TYR A 630 -11.94 15.86 -0.18
C TYR A 630 -12.82 15.26 0.93
N VAL A 631 -13.97 15.89 1.19
CA VAL A 631 -14.99 15.35 2.09
C VAL A 631 -16.34 15.39 1.37
N GLY A 632 -16.99 14.23 1.27
CA GLY A 632 -18.32 14.11 0.67
C GLY A 632 -19.44 13.95 1.70
N GLY A 633 -20.66 14.33 1.31
CA GLY A 633 -21.88 13.96 2.04
C GLY A 633 -22.07 14.62 3.41
N LEU A 634 -21.49 15.80 3.63
CA LEU A 634 -21.75 16.56 4.85
C LEU A 634 -23.15 17.18 4.83
N VAL A 635 -23.79 17.23 5.99
CA VAL A 635 -25.10 17.86 6.18
C VAL A 635 -25.06 18.84 7.36
N PRO A 636 -25.80 19.96 7.30
CA PRO A 636 -25.97 20.86 8.44
C PRO A 636 -26.68 20.14 9.61
N GLU A 637 -26.24 20.40 10.84
CA GLU A 637 -27.06 20.09 12.02
C GLU A 637 -28.26 21.05 12.10
N GLN A 638 -29.27 20.71 12.91
CA GLN A 638 -30.45 21.54 13.06
C GLN A 638 -30.09 22.97 13.50
N GLY A 639 -30.37 23.95 12.65
CA GLY A 639 -30.10 25.37 12.92
C GLY A 639 -28.66 25.81 12.63
N GLU A 640 -27.79 24.94 12.10
CA GLU A 640 -26.44 25.29 11.70
C GLU A 640 -26.45 25.98 10.33
N THR A 641 -26.09 27.26 10.30
CA THR A 641 -25.99 28.05 9.06
C THR A 641 -24.60 27.99 8.43
N ALA A 642 -23.58 27.58 9.19
CA ALA A 642 -22.23 27.40 8.69
C ALA A 642 -21.47 26.33 9.48
N ALA A 643 -20.70 25.50 8.79
CA ALA A 643 -19.82 24.50 9.38
C ALA A 643 -18.43 25.06 9.64
N ARG A 644 -17.87 24.78 10.81
CA ARG A 644 -16.49 25.10 11.18
C ARG A 644 -15.59 23.89 11.01
N PHE A 645 -14.47 24.07 10.32
CA PHE A 645 -13.45 23.05 10.11
C PHE A 645 -12.14 23.41 10.82
N GLU A 646 -11.48 22.41 11.36
CA GLU A 646 -10.14 22.51 11.94
C GLU A 646 -9.18 21.55 11.24
N LEU A 647 -8.03 22.07 10.81
CA LEU A 647 -6.92 21.28 10.28
C LEU A 647 -5.74 21.37 11.24
N ARG A 648 -5.11 20.22 11.53
CA ARG A 648 -3.93 20.15 12.39
C ARG A 648 -2.84 19.32 11.72
N SER A 649 -1.58 19.68 11.97
CA SER A 649 -0.43 18.85 11.65
C SER A 649 -0.19 17.84 12.75
N VAL A 650 0.23 16.65 12.35
CA VAL A 650 0.61 15.56 13.25
C VAL A 650 2.07 15.21 13.03
N GLY A 651 2.84 15.14 14.11
CA GLY A 651 4.26 14.76 14.07
C GLY A 651 4.46 13.25 14.13
N GLU A 652 5.70 12.77 13.96
CA GLU A 652 6.03 11.34 14.04
C GLU A 652 5.63 10.73 15.40
N LEU A 653 5.70 11.50 16.49
CA LEU A 653 5.27 11.10 17.85
C LEU A 653 3.76 11.26 18.10
N PHE A 654 2.96 11.53 17.06
CA PHE A 654 1.53 11.83 17.16
C PHE A 654 1.18 13.03 18.04
N THR A 655 2.16 13.90 18.30
CA THR A 655 1.93 15.26 18.80
C THR A 655 1.19 16.07 17.74
N VAL A 656 0.29 16.96 18.19
CA VAL A 656 -0.62 17.67 17.30
C VAL A 656 -0.43 19.18 17.47
N SER A 657 -0.34 19.90 16.35
CA SER A 657 -0.22 21.36 16.34
C SER A 657 -1.47 22.07 16.88
N THR A 658 -1.38 23.40 17.02
CA THR A 658 -2.58 24.26 17.03
C THR A 658 -3.32 24.12 15.70
N ALA A 659 -4.64 24.40 15.70
CA ALA A 659 -5.47 24.28 14.51
C ALA A 659 -5.37 25.50 13.59
N SER A 660 -5.35 25.26 12.28
CA SER A 660 -5.82 26.22 11.28
C SER A 660 -7.32 26.00 11.06
N THR A 661 -8.09 27.06 10.85
CA THR A 661 -9.56 26.96 10.78
C THR A 661 -10.14 27.66 9.56
N THR A 662 -11.23 27.12 9.04
CA THR A 662 -12.06 27.76 8.01
C THR A 662 -13.53 27.49 8.31
N THR A 663 -14.40 28.27 7.68
CA THR A 663 -15.85 28.10 7.77
C THR A 663 -16.43 27.94 6.36
N HIS A 664 -17.47 27.12 6.23
CA HIS A 664 -18.28 27.00 5.02
C HIS A 664 -19.73 27.30 5.36
N THR A 665 -20.36 28.19 4.62
CA THR A 665 -21.80 28.46 4.70
C THR A 665 -22.54 27.48 3.81
N TRP A 666 -23.59 26.85 4.36
CA TRP A 666 -24.38 25.81 3.68
C TRP A 666 -25.23 26.33 2.52
#